data_AF-A0A2A4FAP7-F1
#
_entry.id   AF-A0A2A4FAP7-F1
#
_cell.length_a   1.000
_cell.length_b   1.000
_cell.length_c   1.000
_cell.angle_alpha   90.00
_cell.angle_beta   90.00
_cell.angle_gamma   90.00
#
_symmetry.space_group_name_H-M   'P 1'
#
loop_
_entity.id
_entity.type
_entity.pdbx_description
1 polymer ?
#
loop_
_entity_poly.entity_id
_entity_poly.type
_entity_poly.pdbx_seq_one_letter_code
_entity_poly.pdbx_strand_id
1 'polypeptide(L)'
;MTQTNRDPLDTHDVFVYPQARAQRRLWMLAELDPSSTAYAIPLALRIVGALDADALARSLDALVRRHEILRTSYGAVDGEPMQFVHEDAAFELAREPLARDALHARLADEAATPFDLRRPQMLRATLFALAPDEHVLSLVIHHIACDGWSLDRIVGELDAQYAFETGAAASAPDEPLLQYGDYASWEEEAGDVLTADVDFWAGRLAPLAPLPFPRAADPATRRTAQGRTTQRPLATMRGGRVEQHARAADTTPFVVLLAAFAALLHRASGATRLAIGTPVANRLRPEFEPMIGFFANTLVLDIDVSGEPDFATLVARCRGVVLEAFAHSRAPFDEVARRHARDAVDTPLFHALFALQSAPLRAPRLGTLSIDVVPVYPATAKFDLTMMVEPRADALHAALEHRCDVLDAQAADTWLASFAELLDAALRDPHAPIAQLPLPGLAAPQPIAPAADATTHESDDACHADAAPTPPATPTEQALAEVWARILGREPGRDDSFFSLGGDSLSALRAIVEARGKGLHLTPAQMLGGASLRALAEALDRAPRAHAPLAATQAAGEPHVDDALPPTPIVAWFAQLGLAEPNHWAQTIVVETTHAIAPEPLRDALRQLAAQHAALRQRVTLDAGRASVAFAPDDAPERFPLDVRTAANDDDARSAIASLAARLDLRNGPLARAALIRRDGAPALLALAVHHVAVDAFSWSVLLHQLAASLAGDAPPPAPAVSLADWHRAASAAALAADPAPWLPLP
;
A
#
# COMPACT_ATOMS: atom_id res chain seq x y z
N MET A 1 -29.97 45.39 5.52
CA MET A 1 -28.88 45.58 6.49
C MET A 1 -28.17 44.26 6.63
N THR A 2 -26.94 44.26 6.14
CA THR A 2 -25.88 43.24 6.12
C THR A 2 -26.03 42.01 7.03
N GLN A 3 -26.00 40.85 6.36
CA GLN A 3 -25.51 39.56 6.84
C GLN A 3 -24.14 39.74 7.52
N THR A 4 -23.99 39.22 8.74
CA THR A 4 -22.70 38.75 9.22
C THR A 4 -22.59 37.27 8.87
N ASN A 5 -21.98 37.03 7.71
CA ASN A 5 -21.38 35.77 7.33
C ASN A 5 -20.28 35.48 8.38
N ARG A 6 -20.52 34.54 9.29
CA ARG A 6 -19.44 33.96 10.09
C ARG A 6 -18.82 32.88 9.23
N ASP A 7 -17.60 33.12 8.81
CA ASP A 7 -16.73 32.17 8.11
C ASP A 7 -16.56 30.91 8.97
N PRO A 8 -16.80 29.68 8.47
CA PRO A 8 -16.64 28.46 9.26
C PRO A 8 -15.18 28.03 9.49
N LEU A 9 -14.21 28.78 8.95
CA LEU A 9 -12.79 28.39 8.90
C LEU A 9 -11.89 29.17 9.88
N ASP A 10 -12.46 29.93 10.82
CA ASP A 10 -11.69 30.65 11.84
C ASP A 10 -11.50 29.81 13.11
N THR A 11 -10.72 28.72 13.00
CA THR A 11 -10.20 27.95 14.14
C THR A 11 -8.80 27.46 13.80
N HIS A 12 -7.82 27.75 14.67
CA HIS A 12 -6.44 27.29 14.55
C HIS A 12 -6.26 25.76 14.77
N ASP A 13 -7.34 24.97 14.67
CA ASP A 13 -7.48 23.61 15.22
C ASP A 13 -7.79 22.52 14.16
N VAL A 14 -7.72 22.87 12.86
CA VAL A 14 -8.04 21.97 11.75
C VAL A 14 -6.99 22.06 10.64
N PHE A 15 -6.33 20.94 10.33
CA PHE A 15 -5.45 20.86 9.15
C PHE A 15 -6.26 20.52 7.90
N VAL A 16 -5.94 21.15 6.79
CA VAL A 16 -6.68 21.02 5.54
C VAL A 16 -5.76 20.41 4.47
N TYR A 17 -6.19 19.29 3.90
CA TYR A 17 -5.47 18.57 2.85
C TYR A 17 -6.39 18.33 1.65
N PRO A 18 -5.86 18.19 0.43
CA PRO A 18 -6.65 17.68 -0.68
C PRO A 18 -7.15 16.27 -0.35
N GLN A 19 -8.30 15.87 -0.90
CA GLN A 19 -8.69 14.46 -0.87
C GLN A 19 -7.83 13.66 -1.83
N ALA A 20 -7.36 12.49 -1.37
CA ALA A 20 -6.75 11.50 -2.25
C ALA A 20 -7.75 11.10 -3.34
N ARG A 21 -7.26 10.77 -4.54
CA ARG A 21 -8.06 10.41 -5.72
C ARG A 21 -9.09 9.33 -5.39
N ALA A 22 -8.67 8.30 -4.64
CA ALA A 22 -9.53 7.21 -4.21
C ALA A 22 -10.65 7.64 -3.25
N GLN A 23 -10.43 8.66 -2.40
CA GLN A 23 -11.44 9.18 -1.48
C GLN A 23 -12.54 9.99 -2.18
N ARG A 24 -12.20 10.71 -3.26
CA ARG A 24 -13.13 11.60 -3.98
C ARG A 24 -14.40 10.86 -4.43
N ARG A 25 -14.26 9.63 -4.93
CA ARG A 25 -15.42 8.80 -5.32
C ARG A 25 -16.28 8.44 -4.13
N LEU A 26 -15.69 8.00 -3.02
CA LEU A 26 -16.44 7.60 -1.83
C LEU A 26 -17.18 8.80 -1.22
N TRP A 27 -16.54 9.97 -1.19
CA TRP A 27 -17.18 11.20 -0.76
C TRP A 27 -18.34 11.60 -1.70
N MET A 28 -18.13 11.55 -3.03
CA MET A 28 -19.20 11.82 -4.01
C MET A 28 -20.39 10.88 -3.85
N LEU A 29 -20.15 9.57 -3.65
CA LEU A 29 -21.21 8.59 -3.43
C LEU A 29 -21.98 8.86 -2.13
N ALA A 30 -21.29 9.27 -1.07
CA ALA A 30 -21.92 9.66 0.20
C ALA A 30 -22.74 10.96 0.08
N GLU A 31 -22.31 11.93 -0.72
CA GLU A 31 -23.09 13.15 -0.99
C GLU A 31 -24.35 12.85 -1.84
N LEU A 32 -24.26 11.88 -2.76
CA LEU A 32 -25.40 11.45 -3.59
C LEU A 32 -26.45 10.66 -2.80
N ASP A 33 -26.02 9.80 -1.88
CA ASP A 33 -26.91 9.06 -0.98
C ASP A 33 -26.34 9.03 0.45
N PRO A 34 -26.63 10.07 1.27
CA PRO A 34 -26.17 10.14 2.65
C PRO A 34 -26.77 9.06 3.57
N SER A 35 -27.79 8.33 3.10
CA SER A 35 -28.41 7.24 3.85
C SER A 35 -27.75 5.89 3.61
N SER A 36 -26.84 5.80 2.64
CA SER A 36 -26.15 4.57 2.29
C SER A 36 -25.19 4.12 3.38
N THR A 37 -25.19 2.81 3.64
CA THR A 37 -24.23 2.15 4.54
C THR A 37 -23.31 1.18 3.81
N ALA A 38 -23.33 1.20 2.47
CA ALA A 38 -22.57 0.26 1.64
C ALA A 38 -21.05 0.34 1.86
N TYR A 39 -20.56 1.45 2.40
CA TYR A 39 -19.15 1.70 2.70
C TYR A 39 -18.85 1.70 4.20
N ALA A 40 -19.70 1.10 5.04
CA ALA A 40 -19.36 0.79 6.42
C ALA A 40 -18.65 -0.57 6.51
N ILE A 41 -17.58 -0.64 7.32
CA ILE A 41 -16.81 -1.86 7.60
C ILE A 41 -17.09 -2.25 9.07
N PRO A 42 -18.02 -3.19 9.32
CA PRO A 42 -18.27 -3.67 10.67
C PRO A 42 -17.27 -4.76 11.07
N LEU A 43 -16.77 -4.67 12.30
CA LEU A 43 -15.95 -5.67 12.98
C LEU A 43 -16.51 -5.89 14.38
N ALA A 44 -16.84 -7.13 14.71
CA ALA A 44 -17.28 -7.50 16.06
C ALA A 44 -16.30 -8.49 16.69
N LEU A 45 -15.87 -8.21 17.92
CA LEU A 45 -14.93 -9.02 18.67
C LEU A 45 -15.59 -9.49 19.96
N ARG A 46 -15.81 -10.81 20.10
CA ARG A 46 -16.26 -11.42 21.35
C ARG A 46 -15.06 -11.57 22.27
N ILE A 47 -15.16 -11.00 23.46
CA ILE A 47 -14.10 -10.94 24.47
C ILE A 47 -14.59 -11.72 25.69
N VAL A 48 -13.83 -12.74 26.09
CA VAL A 48 -14.11 -13.53 27.30
C VAL A 48 -12.93 -13.40 28.26
N GLY A 49 -13.24 -13.04 29.51
CA GLY A 49 -12.30 -12.83 30.60
C GLY A 49 -12.49 -11.49 31.31
N ALA A 50 -11.57 -11.19 32.23
CA ALA A 50 -11.59 -9.96 33.03
C ALA A 50 -11.09 -8.75 32.21
N LEU A 51 -11.97 -8.19 31.37
CA LEU A 51 -11.67 -7.00 30.57
C LEU A 51 -11.61 -5.75 31.47
N ASP A 52 -10.51 -5.00 31.43
CA ASP A 52 -10.49 -3.60 31.85
C ASP A 52 -11.12 -2.73 30.76
N ALA A 53 -12.41 -2.43 30.90
CA ALA A 53 -13.18 -1.65 29.93
C ALA A 53 -12.74 -0.17 29.87
N ASP A 54 -12.16 0.37 30.93
CA ASP A 54 -11.65 1.73 30.97
C ASP A 54 -10.32 1.84 30.23
N ALA A 55 -9.43 0.86 30.40
CA ALA A 55 -8.22 0.75 29.58
C ALA A 55 -8.56 0.58 28.10
N LEU A 56 -9.59 -0.21 27.76
CA LEU A 56 -10.04 -0.35 26.37
C LEU A 56 -10.56 0.97 25.78
N ALA A 57 -11.36 1.71 26.55
CA ALA A 57 -11.86 3.03 26.13
C ALA A 57 -10.71 4.01 25.87
N ARG A 58 -9.74 4.10 26.80
CA ARG A 58 -8.52 4.92 26.63
C ARG A 58 -7.69 4.48 25.42
N SER A 59 -7.63 3.17 25.15
CA SER A 59 -6.88 2.62 24.03
C SER A 59 -7.47 3.02 22.68
N LEU A 60 -8.80 2.93 22.53
CA LEU A 60 -9.48 3.36 21.31
C LEU A 60 -9.42 4.88 21.13
N ASP A 61 -9.55 5.65 22.21
CA ASP A 61 -9.40 7.10 22.18
C ASP A 61 -7.97 7.52 21.75
N ALA A 62 -6.94 6.86 22.29
CA ALA A 62 -5.57 7.07 21.87
C ALA A 62 -5.34 6.69 20.40
N LEU A 63 -5.93 5.59 19.92
CA LEU A 63 -5.88 5.19 18.51
C LEU A 63 -6.50 6.26 17.60
N VAL A 64 -7.65 6.84 17.97
CA VAL A 64 -8.30 7.91 17.19
C VAL A 64 -7.49 9.19 17.19
N ARG A 65 -6.91 9.60 18.32
CA ARG A 65 -6.01 10.76 18.38
C ARG A 65 -4.78 10.61 17.48
N ARG A 66 -4.16 9.43 17.54
CA ARG A 66 -2.93 9.05 16.84
C ARG A 66 -3.08 9.03 15.32
N HIS A 67 -4.20 8.53 14.80
CA HIS A 67 -4.43 8.42 13.36
C HIS A 67 -5.37 9.52 12.89
N GLU A 68 -4.80 10.55 12.25
CA GLU A 68 -5.53 11.71 11.75
C GLU A 68 -6.78 11.34 10.96
N ILE A 69 -6.66 10.32 10.10
CA ILE A 69 -7.72 9.85 9.22
C ILE A 69 -9.00 9.40 9.96
N LEU A 70 -8.89 8.98 11.22
CA LEU A 70 -10.04 8.55 12.03
C LEU A 70 -10.85 9.74 12.58
N ARG A 71 -10.21 10.90 12.68
CA ARG A 71 -10.74 12.20 13.12
C ARG A 71 -10.84 13.22 11.99
N THR A 72 -10.90 12.74 10.75
CA THR A 72 -11.04 13.55 9.54
C THR A 72 -12.51 13.70 9.15
N SER A 73 -12.90 14.89 8.70
CA SER A 73 -14.15 15.14 7.96
C SER A 73 -13.87 15.54 6.52
N TYR A 74 -14.90 15.49 5.67
CA TYR A 74 -14.80 15.71 4.23
C TYR A 74 -15.77 16.80 3.78
N GLY A 75 -15.35 17.57 2.78
CA GLY A 75 -16.15 18.64 2.18
C GLY A 75 -15.47 19.22 0.96
N ALA A 76 -15.82 20.46 0.61
CA ALA A 76 -15.20 21.18 -0.49
C ALA A 76 -14.82 22.61 -0.10
N VAL A 77 -13.71 23.10 -0.65
CA VAL A 77 -13.27 24.51 -0.57
C VAL A 77 -13.13 25.02 -1.99
N ASP A 78 -13.84 26.11 -2.32
CA ASP A 78 -13.89 26.67 -3.68
C ASP A 78 -14.26 25.66 -4.80
N GLY A 79 -15.01 24.62 -4.44
CA GLY A 79 -15.43 23.55 -5.35
C GLY A 79 -14.47 22.36 -5.42
N GLU A 80 -13.30 22.44 -4.80
CA GLU A 80 -12.32 21.34 -4.74
C GLU A 80 -12.57 20.42 -3.54
N PRO A 81 -12.59 19.08 -3.70
CA PRO A 81 -12.77 18.14 -2.60
C PRO A 81 -11.59 18.17 -1.61
N MET A 82 -11.87 18.56 -0.37
CA MET A 82 -10.89 18.67 0.71
C MET A 82 -11.23 17.73 1.86
N GLN A 83 -10.21 17.39 2.64
CA GLN A 83 -10.32 16.71 3.91
C GLN A 83 -9.80 17.62 5.04
N PHE A 84 -10.47 17.53 6.19
CA PHE A 84 -10.28 18.40 7.34
C PHE A 84 -9.95 17.53 8.55
N VAL A 85 -8.72 17.61 9.04
CA VAL A 85 -8.21 16.83 10.18
C VAL A 85 -8.41 17.63 11.46
N HIS A 86 -9.18 17.10 12.42
CA HIS A 86 -9.55 17.82 13.64
C HIS A 86 -8.69 17.35 14.82
N GLU A 87 -7.91 18.24 15.45
CA GLU A 87 -7.01 17.86 16.56
C GLU A 87 -7.76 17.33 17.80
N ASP A 88 -8.85 18.00 18.18
CA ASP A 88 -9.60 17.73 19.42
C ASP A 88 -10.90 16.93 19.20
N ALA A 89 -10.95 16.05 18.20
CA ALA A 89 -12.13 15.22 17.97
C ALA A 89 -12.34 14.22 19.12
N ALA A 90 -13.34 14.48 19.97
CA ALA A 90 -13.68 13.60 21.07
C ALA A 90 -14.16 12.23 20.57
N PHE A 91 -13.55 11.16 21.09
CA PHE A 91 -13.99 9.79 20.87
C PHE A 91 -14.54 9.19 22.17
N GLU A 92 -15.70 8.54 22.09
CA GLU A 92 -16.31 7.87 23.23
C GLU A 92 -16.65 6.42 22.87
N LEU A 93 -16.19 5.48 23.71
CA LEU A 93 -16.63 4.10 23.65
C LEU A 93 -17.99 3.97 24.35
N ALA A 94 -19.06 3.81 23.58
CA ALA A 94 -20.37 3.52 24.14
C ALA A 94 -20.36 2.16 24.88
N ARG A 95 -21.06 2.07 26.01
CA ARG A 95 -21.18 0.83 26.81
C ARG A 95 -22.63 0.51 27.05
N GLU A 96 -23.05 -0.70 26.69
CA GLU A 96 -24.46 -1.11 26.72
C GLU A 96 -24.60 -2.53 27.28
N PRO A 97 -25.34 -2.76 28.38
CA PRO A 97 -25.75 -4.11 28.77
C PRO A 97 -26.70 -4.69 27.71
N LEU A 98 -26.42 -5.90 27.23
CA LEU A 98 -27.19 -6.50 26.15
C LEU A 98 -27.48 -7.98 26.41
N ALA A 99 -28.72 -8.41 26.16
CA ALA A 99 -29.08 -9.82 26.20
C ALA A 99 -28.46 -10.56 24.99
N ARG A 100 -27.99 -11.80 25.21
CA ARG A 100 -27.27 -12.57 24.17
C ARG A 100 -28.09 -12.78 22.89
N ASP A 101 -29.40 -12.99 23.02
CA ASP A 101 -30.33 -13.19 21.91
C ASP A 101 -30.55 -11.92 21.08
N ALA A 102 -30.34 -10.73 21.65
CA ALA A 102 -30.41 -9.45 20.95
C ALA A 102 -29.11 -9.06 20.21
N LEU A 103 -28.00 -9.76 20.45
CA LEU A 103 -26.67 -9.39 19.94
C LEU A 103 -26.63 -9.21 18.43
N HIS A 104 -27.08 -10.20 17.66
CA HIS A 104 -26.98 -10.15 16.20
C HIS A 104 -27.83 -9.04 15.59
N ALA A 105 -29.02 -8.78 16.15
CA ALA A 105 -29.86 -7.67 15.71
C ALA A 105 -29.17 -6.32 15.99
N ARG A 106 -28.62 -6.16 17.20
CA ARG A 106 -27.94 -4.91 17.59
C ARG A 106 -26.67 -4.64 16.77
N LEU A 107 -25.89 -5.68 16.45
CA LEU A 107 -24.73 -5.56 15.55
C LEU A 107 -25.14 -5.17 14.11
N ALA A 108 -26.26 -5.71 13.63
CA ALA A 108 -26.81 -5.32 12.33
C ALA A 108 -27.28 -3.87 12.33
N ASP A 109 -27.91 -3.41 13.41
CA ASP A 109 -28.34 -2.00 13.56
C ASP A 109 -27.15 -1.03 13.60
N GLU A 110 -26.07 -1.39 14.30
CA GLU A 110 -24.82 -0.60 14.29
C GLU A 110 -24.24 -0.47 12.87
N ALA A 111 -24.18 -1.59 12.13
CA ALA A 111 -23.69 -1.62 10.75
C ALA A 111 -24.62 -0.89 9.77
N ALA A 112 -25.92 -0.83 10.06
CA ALA A 112 -26.93 -0.14 9.25
C ALA A 112 -27.08 1.35 9.58
N THR A 113 -26.31 1.88 10.52
CA THR A 113 -26.30 3.31 10.84
C THR A 113 -25.36 4.07 9.87
N PRO A 114 -25.85 5.07 9.11
CA PRO A 114 -25.02 5.82 8.17
C PRO A 114 -23.96 6.69 8.85
N PHE A 115 -22.86 6.97 8.13
CA PHE A 115 -21.86 7.95 8.54
C PHE A 115 -22.15 9.30 7.91
N ASP A 116 -22.07 10.37 8.70
CA ASP A 116 -22.02 11.74 8.18
C ASP A 116 -20.55 12.14 7.95
N LEU A 117 -20.10 12.10 6.69
CA LEU A 117 -18.70 12.39 6.36
C LEU A 117 -18.28 13.83 6.66
N ARG A 118 -19.23 14.73 6.94
CA ARG A 118 -18.95 16.13 7.33
C ARG A 118 -18.60 16.25 8.82
N ARG A 119 -18.63 15.15 9.57
CA ARG A 119 -18.24 15.10 10.99
C ARG A 119 -16.94 14.30 11.16
N PRO A 120 -16.09 14.66 12.14
CA PRO A 120 -14.81 13.98 12.39
C PRO A 120 -14.97 12.67 13.16
N GLN A 121 -15.79 11.76 12.65
CA GLN A 121 -16.07 10.47 13.30
C GLN A 121 -16.07 9.36 12.26
N MET A 122 -14.88 8.91 11.85
CA MET A 122 -14.75 7.81 10.89
C MET A 122 -14.77 6.42 11.55
N LEU A 123 -14.75 6.36 12.88
CA LEU A 123 -14.89 5.16 13.69
C LEU A 123 -16.01 5.34 14.73
N ARG A 124 -16.90 4.35 14.82
CA ARG A 124 -17.88 4.19 15.91
C ARG A 124 -17.56 2.92 16.68
N ALA A 125 -17.66 2.97 18.01
CA ALA A 125 -17.42 1.81 18.85
C ALA A 125 -18.46 1.66 19.97
N THR A 126 -18.92 0.42 20.17
CA THR A 126 -19.85 0.05 21.24
C THR A 126 -19.37 -1.24 21.89
N LEU A 127 -19.24 -1.24 23.22
CA LEU A 127 -18.95 -2.41 24.04
C LEU A 127 -20.26 -2.95 24.64
N PHE A 128 -20.71 -4.09 24.14
CA PHE A 128 -21.86 -4.81 24.66
C PHE A 128 -21.47 -5.74 25.81
N ALA A 129 -22.04 -5.53 26.99
CA ALA A 129 -21.82 -6.41 28.14
C ALA A 129 -22.89 -7.51 28.16
N LEU A 130 -22.52 -8.76 27.87
CA LEU A 130 -23.41 -9.92 27.87
C LEU A 130 -23.47 -10.63 29.23
N ALA A 131 -22.33 -10.64 29.94
CA ALA A 131 -22.15 -11.16 31.29
C ALA A 131 -20.99 -10.40 31.98
N PRO A 132 -20.73 -10.62 33.29
CA PRO A 132 -19.62 -9.95 34.00
C PRO A 132 -18.24 -10.17 33.37
N ASP A 133 -18.01 -11.31 32.70
CA ASP A 133 -16.75 -11.73 32.08
C ASP A 133 -16.89 -12.04 30.58
N GLU A 134 -18.00 -11.60 29.95
CA GLU A 134 -18.22 -11.77 28.52
C GLU A 134 -18.80 -10.51 27.89
N HIS A 135 -18.08 -10.01 26.89
CA HIS A 135 -18.40 -8.79 26.18
C HIS A 135 -18.28 -8.97 24.68
N VAL A 136 -18.87 -8.05 23.92
CA VAL A 136 -18.66 -7.94 22.48
C VAL A 136 -18.34 -6.49 22.14
N LEU A 137 -17.14 -6.25 21.61
CA LEU A 137 -16.75 -4.95 21.08
C LEU A 137 -17.16 -4.88 19.60
N SER A 138 -18.07 -3.97 19.28
CA SER A 138 -18.43 -3.60 17.91
C SER A 138 -17.64 -2.37 17.50
N LEU A 139 -16.91 -2.46 16.39
CA LEU A 139 -16.20 -1.38 15.72
C LEU A 139 -16.81 -1.22 14.32
N VAL A 140 -17.25 -0.03 13.95
CA VAL A 140 -17.71 0.25 12.59
C VAL A 140 -16.89 1.41 12.05
N ILE A 141 -16.22 1.21 10.91
CA ILE A 141 -15.33 2.20 10.29
C ILE A 141 -15.85 2.55 8.90
N HIS A 142 -15.83 3.82 8.51
CA HIS A 142 -16.15 4.19 7.12
C HIS A 142 -14.96 3.88 6.20
N HIS A 143 -15.24 3.26 5.04
CA HIS A 143 -14.23 2.78 4.09
C HIS A 143 -13.35 3.90 3.51
N ILE A 144 -13.79 5.16 3.58
CA ILE A 144 -13.00 6.34 3.17
C ILE A 144 -11.75 6.55 4.03
N ALA A 145 -11.76 6.00 5.26
CA ALA A 145 -10.70 6.11 6.25
C ALA A 145 -9.98 4.77 6.50
N CYS A 146 -10.41 3.67 5.87
CA CYS A 146 -9.89 2.35 6.15
C CYS A 146 -10.07 1.42 4.95
N ASP A 147 -9.04 0.66 4.62
CA ASP A 147 -9.07 -0.48 3.71
C ASP A 147 -8.77 -1.80 4.43
N GLY A 148 -8.84 -2.93 3.73
CA GLY A 148 -8.59 -4.25 4.33
C GLY A 148 -7.21 -4.36 5.00
N TRP A 149 -6.19 -3.68 4.46
CA TRP A 149 -4.85 -3.62 5.04
C TRP A 149 -4.81 -2.80 6.34
N SER A 150 -5.53 -1.68 6.36
CA SER A 150 -5.63 -0.82 7.54
C SER A 150 -6.32 -1.52 8.71
N LEU A 151 -7.29 -2.40 8.45
CA LEU A 151 -8.03 -3.09 9.49
C LEU A 151 -7.15 -4.01 10.35
N ASP A 152 -6.29 -4.83 9.73
CA ASP A 152 -5.31 -5.66 10.43
C ASP A 152 -4.40 -4.81 11.33
N ARG A 153 -4.03 -3.64 10.83
CA ARG A 153 -3.13 -2.71 11.51
C ARG A 153 -3.80 -2.00 12.70
N ILE A 154 -5.05 -1.56 12.54
CA ILE A 154 -5.88 -1.03 13.62
C ILE A 154 -5.97 -2.04 14.77
N VAL A 155 -6.21 -3.31 14.45
CA VAL A 155 -6.33 -4.36 15.45
C VAL A 155 -5.00 -4.61 16.17
N GLY A 156 -3.89 -4.64 15.44
CA GLY A 156 -2.55 -4.78 16.05
C GLY A 156 -2.16 -3.60 16.94
N GLU A 157 -2.50 -2.37 16.54
CA GLU A 157 -2.22 -1.19 17.36
C GLU A 157 -3.13 -1.06 18.58
N LEU A 158 -4.39 -1.52 18.48
CA LEU A 158 -5.27 -1.62 19.63
C LEU A 158 -4.70 -2.57 20.70
N ASP A 159 -4.09 -3.68 20.28
CA ASP A 159 -3.43 -4.64 21.19
C ASP A 159 -2.25 -3.99 21.92
N ALA A 160 -1.38 -3.30 21.18
CA ALA A 160 -0.22 -2.61 21.75
C ALA A 160 -0.63 -1.48 22.70
N GLN A 161 -1.61 -0.66 22.32
CA GLN A 161 -2.11 0.41 23.17
C GLN A 161 -2.78 -0.13 24.44
N TYR A 162 -3.58 -1.21 24.33
CA TYR A 162 -4.21 -1.82 25.49
C TYR A 162 -3.19 -2.40 26.49
N ALA A 163 -2.11 -3.00 25.98
CA ALA A 163 -1.01 -3.45 26.82
C ALA A 163 -0.35 -2.28 27.59
N PHE A 164 -0.21 -1.12 26.96
CA PHE A 164 0.28 0.08 27.64
C PHE A 164 -0.70 0.61 28.70
N GLU A 165 -1.99 0.76 28.34
CA GLU A 165 -3.03 1.27 29.25
C GLU A 165 -3.27 0.40 30.49
N THR A 166 -2.94 -0.90 30.40
CA THR A 166 -3.01 -1.86 31.51
C THR A 166 -1.68 -2.02 32.26
N GLY A 167 -0.62 -1.35 31.82
CA GLY A 167 0.72 -1.42 32.41
C GLY A 167 1.51 -2.70 32.08
N ALA A 168 1.02 -3.51 31.13
CA ALA A 168 1.73 -4.69 30.62
C ALA A 168 2.87 -4.32 29.65
N ALA A 169 2.80 -3.15 29.00
CA ALA A 169 3.86 -2.55 28.19
C ALA A 169 4.39 -1.26 28.85
N ALA A 170 5.70 -1.01 28.71
CA ALA A 170 6.37 0.12 29.35
C ALA A 170 6.17 1.46 28.61
N SER A 171 5.82 1.42 27.32
CA SER A 171 5.62 2.61 26.48
C SER A 171 4.43 2.43 25.55
N ALA A 172 3.81 3.56 25.19
CA ALA A 172 2.80 3.62 24.14
C ALA A 172 3.45 3.37 22.74
N PRO A 173 2.66 3.04 21.71
CA PRO A 173 3.11 2.97 20.32
C PRO A 173 3.70 4.29 19.81
N ASP A 174 4.84 4.22 19.11
CA ASP A 174 5.52 5.35 18.46
C ASP A 174 4.65 6.06 17.43
N GLU A 175 4.56 7.40 17.44
CA GLU A 175 3.77 8.17 16.46
C GLU A 175 4.09 7.80 14.98
N PRO A 176 3.08 7.77 14.09
CA PRO A 176 3.28 7.52 12.67
C PRO A 176 4.19 8.60 12.08
N LEU A 177 5.19 8.19 11.28
CA LEU A 177 6.09 9.13 10.59
C LEU A 177 5.37 9.93 9.49
N LEU A 178 4.34 9.32 8.90
CA LEU A 178 3.49 9.90 7.86
C LEU A 178 2.04 9.64 8.22
N GLN A 179 1.21 10.64 7.94
CA GLN A 179 -0.23 10.58 8.07
C GLN A 179 -0.89 10.55 6.69
N TYR A 180 -2.17 10.22 6.64
CA TYR A 180 -2.88 10.10 5.37
C TYR A 180 -2.99 11.44 4.62
N GLY A 181 -2.99 12.57 5.34
CA GLY A 181 -2.91 13.91 4.74
C GLY A 181 -1.65 14.10 3.90
N ASP A 182 -0.50 13.61 4.38
CA ASP A 182 0.78 13.66 3.65
C ASP A 182 0.71 12.86 2.35
N TYR A 183 0.11 11.67 2.39
CA TYR A 183 -0.13 10.85 1.19
C TYR A 183 -1.01 11.57 0.17
N ALA A 184 -2.10 12.19 0.62
CA ALA A 184 -3.03 12.87 -0.28
C ALA A 184 -2.39 14.09 -0.94
N SER A 185 -1.60 14.87 -0.19
CA SER A 185 -0.81 15.98 -0.76
C SER A 185 0.23 15.49 -1.76
N TRP A 186 0.97 14.43 -1.43
CA TRP A 186 1.93 13.82 -2.35
C TRP A 186 1.27 13.32 -3.65
N GLU A 187 0.09 12.70 -3.55
CA GLU A 187 -0.64 12.18 -4.71
C GLU A 187 -1.12 13.30 -5.64
N GLU A 188 -1.54 14.43 -5.07
CA GLU A 188 -1.93 15.65 -5.80
C GLU A 188 -0.72 16.28 -6.50
N GLU A 189 0.39 16.45 -5.79
CA GLU A 189 1.64 17.02 -6.33
C GLU A 189 2.28 16.13 -7.42
N ALA A 190 2.11 14.81 -7.33
CA ALA A 190 2.59 13.87 -8.34
C ALA A 190 1.96 14.08 -9.73
N GLY A 191 0.88 14.85 -9.84
CA GLY A 191 0.30 15.28 -11.11
C GLY A 191 -0.08 14.15 -12.07
N ASP A 192 0.07 14.39 -13.38
CA ASP A 192 -0.38 13.54 -14.48
C ASP A 192 0.57 12.36 -14.83
N VAL A 193 1.44 11.96 -13.90
CA VAL A 193 2.36 10.81 -14.04
C VAL A 193 1.62 9.47 -14.29
N LEU A 194 0.29 9.48 -14.18
CA LEU A 194 -0.61 8.35 -14.40
C LEU A 194 -1.19 8.30 -15.83
N THR A 195 -0.91 9.29 -16.69
CA THR A 195 -1.48 9.37 -18.05
C THR A 195 -1.23 8.10 -18.86
N ALA A 196 -0.01 7.56 -18.80
CA ALA A 196 0.36 6.35 -19.55
C ALA A 196 -0.44 5.11 -19.09
N ASP A 197 -0.64 4.94 -17.79
CA ASP A 197 -1.42 3.81 -17.24
C ASP A 197 -2.92 4.00 -17.55
N VAL A 198 -3.43 5.22 -17.46
CA VAL A 198 -4.83 5.54 -17.81
C VAL A 198 -5.09 5.35 -19.30
N ASP A 199 -4.16 5.74 -20.18
CA ASP A 199 -4.25 5.53 -21.62
C ASP A 199 -4.18 4.06 -22.00
N PHE A 200 -3.30 3.30 -21.34
CA PHE A 200 -3.23 1.85 -21.47
C PHE A 200 -4.61 1.23 -21.21
N TRP A 201 -5.24 1.55 -20.07
CA TRP A 201 -6.56 1.02 -19.73
C TRP A 201 -7.66 1.48 -20.68
N ALA A 202 -7.65 2.75 -21.08
CA ALA A 202 -8.64 3.29 -22.01
C ALA A 202 -8.62 2.57 -23.38
N GLY A 203 -7.44 2.12 -23.84
CA GLY A 203 -7.29 1.33 -25.07
C GLY A 203 -7.54 -0.18 -24.89
N ARG A 204 -7.48 -0.70 -23.66
CA ARG A 204 -7.59 -2.14 -23.37
C ARG A 204 -9.03 -2.61 -23.16
N LEU A 205 -9.86 -1.79 -22.51
CA LEU A 205 -11.21 -2.17 -22.11
C LEU A 205 -12.17 -2.16 -23.30
N ALA A 206 -12.91 -3.25 -23.49
CA ALA A 206 -14.01 -3.34 -24.44
C ALA A 206 -15.34 -2.91 -23.77
N PRO A 207 -16.35 -2.48 -24.56
CA PRO A 207 -17.69 -2.22 -24.03
C PRO A 207 -18.25 -3.41 -23.25
N LEU A 208 -18.80 -3.14 -22.07
CA LEU A 208 -19.31 -4.17 -21.17
C LEU A 208 -20.60 -4.79 -21.74
N ALA A 209 -20.55 -6.08 -22.13
CA ALA A 209 -21.74 -6.82 -22.56
C ALA A 209 -22.49 -7.38 -21.34
N PRO A 210 -23.78 -7.09 -21.12
CA PRO A 210 -24.47 -7.48 -19.89
C PRO A 210 -24.45 -9.00 -19.66
N LEU A 211 -24.14 -9.43 -18.43
CA LEU A 211 -24.34 -10.83 -18.04
C LEU A 211 -25.84 -11.08 -17.83
N PRO A 212 -26.40 -12.18 -18.35
CA PRO A 212 -27.80 -12.53 -18.16
C PRO A 212 -28.00 -13.08 -16.74
N PHE A 213 -28.21 -12.19 -15.78
CA PHE A 213 -28.62 -12.62 -14.44
C PHE A 213 -30.07 -13.12 -14.46
N PRO A 214 -30.45 -14.05 -13.53
CA PRO A 214 -31.78 -14.64 -13.48
C PRO A 214 -32.92 -13.62 -13.34
N ARG A 215 -32.62 -12.44 -12.79
CA ARG A 215 -33.54 -11.31 -12.68
C ARG A 215 -32.96 -10.12 -13.43
N ALA A 216 -33.78 -9.47 -14.25
CA ALA A 216 -33.43 -8.20 -14.86
C ALA A 216 -33.36 -7.13 -13.75
N ALA A 217 -32.16 -6.61 -13.48
CA ALA A 217 -32.02 -5.48 -12.57
C ALA A 217 -32.84 -4.30 -13.10
N ASP A 218 -33.78 -3.79 -12.31
CA ASP A 218 -34.47 -2.54 -12.64
C ASP A 218 -33.44 -1.40 -12.51
N PRO A 219 -33.14 -0.64 -13.59
CA PRO A 219 -32.24 0.51 -13.51
C PRO A 219 -32.64 1.51 -12.42
N ALA A 220 -33.92 1.60 -12.05
CA ALA A 220 -34.41 2.46 -10.99
C ALA A 220 -34.07 1.95 -9.57
N THR A 221 -33.92 0.62 -9.38
CA THR A 221 -33.54 0.00 -8.10
C THR A 221 -32.04 -0.22 -7.96
N ARG A 222 -31.24 0.00 -9.03
CA ARG A 222 -29.76 -0.05 -8.97
C ARG A 222 -29.14 0.81 -7.87
N ARG A 223 -29.87 1.82 -7.40
CA ARG A 223 -29.42 2.74 -6.35
C ARG A 223 -29.64 2.21 -4.94
N THR A 224 -30.54 1.24 -4.73
CA THR A 224 -30.70 0.63 -3.42
C THR A 224 -29.56 -0.36 -3.24
N ALA A 225 -28.59 -0.04 -2.38
CA ALA A 225 -27.47 -0.93 -2.10
C ALA A 225 -27.89 -2.24 -1.40
N GLN A 226 -29.17 -2.64 -1.41
CA GLN A 226 -29.66 -3.80 -0.67
C GLN A 226 -29.04 -5.10 -1.17
N GLY A 227 -28.28 -5.73 -0.28
CA GLY A 227 -27.48 -6.90 -0.58
C GLY A 227 -27.67 -8.02 0.43
N ARG A 228 -27.12 -9.17 0.07
CA ARG A 228 -27.04 -10.33 0.94
C ARG A 228 -25.75 -11.07 0.65
N THR A 229 -25.16 -11.62 1.70
CA THR A 229 -23.99 -12.51 1.59
C THR A 229 -24.42 -13.93 1.92
N THR A 230 -24.15 -14.86 1.02
CA THR A 230 -24.27 -16.31 1.24
C THR A 230 -22.86 -16.90 1.29
N GLN A 231 -22.59 -17.87 2.16
CA GLN A 231 -21.25 -18.45 2.31
C GLN A 231 -21.29 -19.97 2.33
N ARG A 232 -20.22 -20.62 1.85
CA ARG A 232 -20.07 -22.07 1.83
C ARG A 232 -18.61 -22.49 2.04
N PRO A 233 -18.33 -23.52 2.88
CA PRO A 233 -17.02 -24.13 2.93
C PRO A 233 -16.73 -24.90 1.63
N LEU A 234 -15.54 -24.69 1.07
CA LEU A 234 -15.02 -25.46 -0.06
C LEU A 234 -14.35 -26.74 0.48
N ALA A 235 -15.15 -27.63 1.06
CA ALA A 235 -14.65 -28.80 1.80
C ALA A 235 -13.73 -29.73 0.96
N THR A 236 -13.94 -29.78 -0.36
CA THR A 236 -13.10 -30.54 -1.31
C THR A 236 -11.71 -29.93 -1.53
N MET A 237 -11.51 -28.68 -1.11
CA MET A 237 -10.24 -27.95 -1.20
C MET A 237 -9.37 -28.10 0.06
N ARG A 238 -9.81 -28.92 1.02
CA ARG A 238 -9.00 -29.27 2.20
C ARG A 238 -7.65 -29.86 1.79
N GLY A 239 -6.62 -29.56 2.57
CA GLY A 239 -5.27 -30.09 2.36
C GLY A 239 -4.42 -29.31 1.34
N GLY A 240 -4.83 -28.10 0.95
CA GLY A 240 -3.98 -27.20 0.17
C GLY A 240 -3.92 -27.53 -1.33
N ARG A 241 -5.00 -28.08 -1.90
CA ARG A 241 -5.04 -28.52 -3.32
C ARG A 241 -4.94 -27.36 -4.30
N VAL A 242 -5.54 -26.22 -3.97
CA VAL A 242 -5.45 -25.00 -4.79
C VAL A 242 -4.00 -24.52 -4.83
N GLU A 243 -3.33 -24.51 -3.68
CA GLU A 243 -1.94 -24.13 -3.50
C GLU A 243 -0.99 -25.11 -4.19
N GLN A 244 -1.29 -26.41 -4.16
CA GLN A 244 -0.53 -27.41 -4.89
C GLN A 244 -0.66 -27.21 -6.41
N HIS A 245 -1.88 -26.99 -6.90
CA HIS A 245 -2.11 -26.74 -8.33
C HIS A 245 -1.46 -25.43 -8.78
N ALA A 246 -1.61 -24.37 -8.00
CA ALA A 246 -0.96 -23.08 -8.25
C ALA A 246 0.57 -23.24 -8.35
N ARG A 247 1.19 -23.99 -7.44
CA ARG A 247 2.62 -24.30 -7.50
C ARG A 247 3.02 -25.09 -8.74
N ALA A 248 2.23 -26.11 -9.11
CA ALA A 248 2.51 -26.94 -10.28
C ALA A 248 2.38 -26.15 -11.60
N ALA A 249 1.47 -25.18 -11.65
CA ALA A 249 1.25 -24.30 -12.79
C ALA A 249 2.02 -22.97 -12.71
N ASP A 250 2.98 -22.85 -11.78
CA ASP A 250 3.84 -21.67 -11.60
C ASP A 250 3.05 -20.34 -11.51
N THR A 251 1.97 -20.38 -10.74
CA THR A 251 1.01 -19.29 -10.55
C THR A 251 0.57 -19.20 -9.09
N THR A 252 -0.43 -18.36 -8.80
CA THR A 252 -0.91 -18.10 -7.44
C THR A 252 -2.30 -18.69 -7.21
N PRO A 253 -2.68 -19.02 -5.96
CA PRO A 253 -4.04 -19.47 -5.62
C PRO A 253 -5.12 -18.51 -6.11
N PHE A 254 -4.85 -17.19 -6.10
CA PHE A 254 -5.72 -16.16 -6.65
C PHE A 254 -6.05 -16.42 -8.12
N VAL A 255 -5.05 -16.68 -8.96
CA VAL A 255 -5.25 -16.91 -10.40
C VAL A 255 -6.07 -18.18 -10.65
N VAL A 256 -5.81 -19.25 -9.90
CA VAL A 256 -6.55 -20.52 -10.03
C VAL A 256 -8.03 -20.34 -9.66
N LEU A 257 -8.31 -19.66 -8.55
CA LEU A 257 -9.68 -19.40 -8.10
C LEU A 257 -10.40 -18.40 -9.01
N LEU A 258 -9.70 -17.39 -9.52
CA LEU A 258 -10.19 -16.45 -10.53
C LEU A 258 -10.59 -17.18 -11.82
N ALA A 259 -9.74 -18.10 -12.31
CA ALA A 259 -10.05 -18.90 -13.49
C ALA A 259 -11.29 -19.77 -13.28
N ALA A 260 -11.47 -20.36 -12.10
CA ALA A 260 -12.68 -21.12 -11.76
C ALA A 260 -13.92 -20.22 -11.72
N PHE A 261 -13.79 -18.99 -11.20
CA PHE A 261 -14.89 -18.02 -11.18
C PHE A 261 -15.23 -17.51 -12.59
N ALA A 262 -14.22 -17.25 -13.43
CA ALA A 262 -14.40 -16.90 -14.83
C ALA A 262 -15.08 -18.04 -15.61
N ALA A 263 -14.68 -19.30 -15.39
CA ALA A 263 -15.32 -20.47 -15.97
C ALA A 263 -16.80 -20.58 -15.55
N LEU A 264 -17.11 -20.34 -14.27
CA LEU A 264 -18.49 -20.30 -13.77
C LEU A 264 -19.31 -19.22 -14.48
N LEU A 265 -18.79 -17.98 -14.56
CA LEU A 265 -19.47 -16.87 -15.22
C LEU A 265 -19.67 -17.15 -16.71
N HIS A 266 -18.65 -17.63 -17.42
CA HIS A 266 -18.74 -18.03 -18.82
C HIS A 266 -19.83 -19.07 -19.03
N ARG A 267 -19.84 -20.12 -18.22
CA ARG A 267 -20.82 -21.20 -18.34
C ARG A 267 -22.23 -20.80 -17.93
N ALA A 268 -22.40 -19.85 -17.01
CA ALA A 268 -23.71 -19.34 -16.61
C ALA A 268 -24.28 -18.33 -17.62
N SER A 269 -23.42 -17.59 -18.32
CA SER A 269 -23.83 -16.48 -19.20
C SER A 269 -23.72 -16.74 -20.70
N GLY A 270 -22.83 -17.65 -21.11
CA GLY A 270 -22.40 -17.83 -22.49
C GLY A 270 -21.40 -16.75 -22.97
N ALA A 271 -21.04 -15.77 -22.13
CA ALA A 271 -20.11 -14.73 -22.49
C ALA A 271 -18.69 -15.29 -22.67
N THR A 272 -18.07 -15.01 -23.81
CA THR A 272 -16.70 -15.44 -24.11
C THR A 272 -15.66 -14.39 -23.71
N ARG A 273 -16.09 -13.19 -23.30
CA ARG A 273 -15.21 -12.14 -22.79
C ARG A 273 -15.82 -11.60 -21.50
N LEU A 274 -15.04 -11.64 -20.42
CA LEU A 274 -15.51 -11.34 -19.07
C LEU A 274 -14.65 -10.22 -18.48
N ALA A 275 -15.29 -9.10 -18.13
CA ALA A 275 -14.67 -8.08 -17.30
C ALA A 275 -14.98 -8.39 -15.83
N ILE A 276 -13.94 -8.70 -15.04
CA ILE A 276 -14.00 -9.01 -13.61
C ILE A 276 -13.18 -7.99 -12.84
N GLY A 277 -13.77 -7.34 -11.84
CA GLY A 277 -13.06 -6.40 -10.96
C GLY A 277 -12.22 -7.14 -9.92
N THR A 278 -11.07 -6.60 -9.54
CA THR A 278 -10.30 -7.07 -8.38
C THR A 278 -9.76 -5.89 -7.57
N PRO A 279 -9.91 -5.88 -6.23
CA PRO A 279 -9.27 -4.88 -5.40
C PRO A 279 -7.77 -5.14 -5.31
N VAL A 280 -6.98 -4.08 -5.24
CA VAL A 280 -5.54 -4.10 -4.95
C VAL A 280 -5.24 -3.08 -3.87
N ALA A 281 -4.31 -3.39 -2.96
CA ALA A 281 -3.98 -2.50 -1.84
C ALA A 281 -3.41 -1.14 -2.30
N ASN A 282 -2.80 -1.10 -3.49
CA ASN A 282 -2.19 0.09 -4.10
C ASN A 282 -1.13 0.81 -3.22
N ARG A 283 -0.56 0.08 -2.24
CA ARG A 283 0.57 0.55 -1.40
C ARG A 283 1.89 0.19 -2.07
N LEU A 284 2.18 0.86 -3.19
CA LEU A 284 3.33 0.55 -4.05
C LEU A 284 4.68 1.00 -3.46
N ARG A 285 4.62 1.69 -2.32
CA ARG A 285 5.74 2.32 -1.62
C ARG A 285 5.77 1.83 -0.17
N PRO A 286 6.92 1.33 0.33
CA PRO A 286 7.03 0.84 1.70
C PRO A 286 6.66 1.87 2.77
N GLU A 287 6.86 3.15 2.49
CA GLU A 287 6.55 4.26 3.40
C GLU A 287 5.06 4.37 3.70
N PHE A 288 4.21 3.86 2.80
CA PHE A 288 2.75 3.89 2.96
C PHE A 288 2.19 2.61 3.58
N GLU A 289 2.98 1.55 3.65
CA GLU A 289 2.60 0.27 4.28
C GLU A 289 2.13 0.43 5.75
N PRO A 290 2.79 1.27 6.59
CA PRO A 290 2.35 1.51 7.96
C PRO A 290 1.31 2.64 8.07
N MET A 291 0.63 3.09 7.03
CA MET A 291 -0.43 4.11 7.20
C MET A 291 -1.81 3.47 7.33
N ILE A 292 -2.71 4.08 8.11
CA ILE A 292 -4.14 3.75 8.07
C ILE A 292 -4.80 4.72 7.10
N GLY A 293 -5.72 4.20 6.28
CA GLY A 293 -6.44 5.01 5.30
C GLY A 293 -6.95 4.20 4.13
N PHE A 294 -7.56 4.87 3.16
CA PHE A 294 -8.11 4.24 1.96
C PHE A 294 -7.13 4.31 0.79
N PHE A 295 -6.32 3.26 0.61
CA PHE A 295 -5.39 3.17 -0.54
C PHE A 295 -5.95 2.30 -1.65
N ALA A 296 -6.87 1.40 -1.32
CA ALA A 296 -7.35 0.37 -2.23
C ALA A 296 -7.80 0.95 -3.59
N ASN A 297 -7.25 0.38 -4.65
CA ASN A 297 -7.67 0.64 -6.02
C ASN A 297 -8.39 -0.59 -6.57
N THR A 298 -9.19 -0.44 -7.62
CA THR A 298 -9.86 -1.55 -8.29
C THR A 298 -9.35 -1.68 -9.72
N LEU A 299 -8.90 -2.88 -10.10
CA LEU A 299 -8.45 -3.19 -11.46
C LEU A 299 -9.53 -3.98 -12.19
N VAL A 300 -9.55 -3.86 -13.51
CA VAL A 300 -10.46 -4.61 -14.38
C VAL A 300 -9.66 -5.69 -15.09
N LEU A 301 -10.05 -6.94 -14.90
CA LEU A 301 -9.46 -8.10 -15.55
C LEU A 301 -10.34 -8.47 -16.74
N ASP A 302 -9.86 -8.20 -17.95
CA ASP A 302 -10.52 -8.56 -19.20
C ASP A 302 -10.07 -9.96 -19.64
N ILE A 303 -10.90 -10.96 -19.34
CA ILE A 303 -10.59 -12.37 -19.49
C ILE A 303 -11.29 -12.92 -20.73
N ASP A 304 -10.49 -13.40 -21.68
CA ASP A 304 -10.96 -14.09 -22.88
C ASP A 304 -11.10 -15.60 -22.66
N VAL A 305 -12.33 -16.08 -22.75
CA VAL A 305 -12.75 -17.49 -22.65
C VAL A 305 -13.19 -18.04 -24.01
N SER A 306 -12.91 -17.34 -25.12
CA SER A 306 -13.20 -17.81 -26.47
C SER A 306 -12.36 -19.02 -26.88
N GLY A 307 -12.88 -19.81 -27.83
CA GLY A 307 -12.19 -20.98 -28.38
C GLY A 307 -12.31 -22.26 -27.57
N GLU A 308 -13.29 -22.35 -26.64
CA GLU A 308 -13.54 -23.52 -25.79
C GLU A 308 -12.29 -24.04 -25.05
N PRO A 309 -11.58 -23.20 -24.27
CA PRO A 309 -10.35 -23.61 -23.61
C PRO A 309 -10.60 -24.68 -22.54
N ASP A 310 -9.56 -25.46 -22.24
CA ASP A 310 -9.51 -26.26 -21.02
C ASP A 310 -9.18 -25.37 -19.80
N PHE A 311 -9.24 -25.95 -18.60
CA PHE A 311 -9.02 -25.18 -17.38
C PHE A 311 -7.57 -24.69 -17.26
N ALA A 312 -6.58 -25.50 -17.63
CA ALA A 312 -5.17 -25.13 -17.62
C ALA A 312 -4.88 -23.92 -18.53
N THR A 313 -5.46 -23.91 -19.74
CA THR A 313 -5.36 -22.78 -20.67
C THR A 313 -6.00 -21.53 -20.10
N LEU A 314 -7.16 -21.65 -19.45
CA LEU A 314 -7.80 -20.49 -18.81
C LEU A 314 -6.96 -19.96 -17.63
N VAL A 315 -6.36 -20.82 -16.82
CA VAL A 315 -5.42 -20.42 -15.75
C VAL A 315 -4.23 -19.64 -16.33
N ALA A 316 -3.64 -20.10 -17.44
CA ALA A 316 -2.55 -19.39 -18.10
C ALA A 316 -2.98 -18.03 -18.66
N ARG A 317 -4.18 -17.93 -19.27
CA ARG A 317 -4.76 -16.66 -19.74
C ARG A 317 -4.99 -15.69 -18.57
N CYS A 318 -5.63 -16.15 -17.49
CA CYS A 318 -5.85 -15.35 -16.29
C CYS A 318 -4.54 -14.86 -15.67
N ARG A 319 -3.49 -15.70 -15.64
CA ARG A 319 -2.16 -15.30 -15.18
C ARG A 319 -1.62 -14.12 -15.99
N GLY A 320 -1.66 -14.21 -17.32
CA GLY A 320 -1.21 -13.14 -18.21
C GLY A 320 -1.97 -11.82 -17.97
N VAL A 321 -3.30 -11.89 -17.89
CA VAL A 321 -4.17 -10.73 -17.63
C VAL A 321 -3.86 -10.09 -16.27
N VAL A 322 -3.67 -10.91 -15.23
CA VAL A 322 -3.36 -10.41 -13.88
C VAL A 322 -1.99 -9.72 -13.85
N LEU A 323 -0.97 -10.29 -14.49
CA LEU A 323 0.37 -9.68 -14.56
C LEU A 323 0.33 -8.31 -15.26
N GLU A 324 -0.37 -8.23 -16.39
CA GLU A 324 -0.54 -7.00 -17.15
C GLU A 324 -1.32 -5.95 -16.34
N ALA A 325 -2.43 -6.35 -15.71
CA ALA A 325 -3.24 -5.46 -14.89
C ALA A 325 -2.44 -4.86 -13.72
N PHE A 326 -1.64 -5.69 -13.03
CA PHE A 326 -0.86 -5.25 -11.89
C PHE A 326 0.30 -4.33 -12.29
N ALA A 327 0.86 -4.48 -13.50
CA ALA A 327 1.88 -3.56 -14.01
C ALA A 327 1.34 -2.12 -14.18
N HIS A 328 0.04 -1.98 -14.42
CA HIS A 328 -0.67 -0.71 -14.59
C HIS A 328 -1.62 -0.39 -13.40
N SER A 329 -1.34 -0.92 -12.21
CA SER A 329 -2.23 -0.80 -11.05
C SER A 329 -2.35 0.61 -10.47
N ARG A 330 -1.48 1.52 -10.92
CA ARG A 330 -1.41 2.92 -10.49
C ARG A 330 -2.55 3.77 -11.04
N ALA A 331 -3.14 3.36 -12.17
CA ALA A 331 -4.24 4.09 -12.79
C ALA A 331 -5.47 4.08 -11.86
N PRO A 332 -5.97 5.24 -11.41
CA PRO A 332 -7.14 5.31 -10.57
C PRO A 332 -8.36 4.78 -11.34
N PHE A 333 -9.10 3.85 -10.75
CA PHE A 333 -10.28 3.24 -11.37
C PHE A 333 -11.25 4.28 -11.95
N ASP A 334 -11.50 5.38 -11.23
CA ASP A 334 -12.42 6.43 -11.65
C ASP A 334 -11.93 7.27 -12.83
N GLU A 335 -10.62 7.41 -13.00
CA GLU A 335 -10.06 8.10 -14.17
C GLU A 335 -10.19 7.22 -15.40
N VAL A 336 -9.93 5.92 -15.26
CA VAL A 336 -10.16 4.93 -16.32
C VAL A 336 -11.63 4.90 -16.72
N ALA A 337 -12.55 4.86 -15.75
CA ALA A 337 -13.99 4.85 -15.99
C ALA A 337 -14.47 6.10 -16.72
N ARG A 338 -14.04 7.30 -16.28
CA ARG A 338 -14.38 8.57 -16.93
C ARG A 338 -13.85 8.66 -18.36
N ARG A 339 -12.63 8.16 -18.62
CA ARG A 339 -12.04 8.19 -19.97
C ARG A 339 -12.70 7.19 -20.92
N HIS A 340 -13.08 6.02 -20.41
CA HIS A 340 -13.74 4.96 -21.18
C HIS A 340 -15.23 5.26 -21.46
N ALA A 341 -15.96 5.84 -20.51
CA ALA A 341 -17.40 6.09 -20.62
C ALA A 341 -17.77 7.53 -20.20
N ARG A 342 -17.37 8.52 -21.02
CA ARG A 342 -17.44 9.97 -20.73
C ARG A 342 -18.81 10.50 -20.29
N ASP A 343 -19.90 9.87 -20.73
CA ASP A 343 -21.28 10.34 -20.53
C ASP A 343 -22.11 9.45 -19.58
N ALA A 344 -21.53 8.39 -19.01
CA ALA A 344 -22.29 7.43 -18.23
C ALA A 344 -22.11 7.62 -16.72
N VAL A 345 -23.19 8.04 -16.06
CA VAL A 345 -23.26 8.17 -14.60
C VAL A 345 -23.12 6.79 -13.90
N ASP A 346 -23.43 5.69 -14.61
CA ASP A 346 -23.54 4.33 -14.04
C ASP A 346 -23.04 3.22 -15.00
N THR A 347 -21.96 3.41 -15.79
CA THR A 347 -21.37 2.26 -16.52
C THR A 347 -20.37 1.54 -15.64
N PRO A 348 -20.72 0.37 -15.06
CA PRO A 348 -19.71 -0.44 -14.40
C PRO A 348 -18.69 -0.89 -15.46
N LEU A 349 -17.39 -0.85 -15.13
CA LEU A 349 -16.34 -1.36 -16.01
C LEU A 349 -16.22 -2.89 -15.96
N PHE A 350 -16.96 -3.55 -15.07
CA PHE A 350 -16.94 -5.00 -14.87
C PHE A 350 -18.29 -5.51 -14.34
N HIS A 351 -18.54 -6.80 -14.51
CA HIS A 351 -19.83 -7.42 -14.15
C HIS A 351 -19.87 -7.96 -12.72
N ALA A 352 -18.72 -8.42 -12.23
CA ALA A 352 -18.57 -9.05 -10.94
C ALA A 352 -17.19 -8.71 -10.37
N LEU A 353 -17.09 -8.64 -9.04
CA LEU A 353 -15.83 -8.50 -8.35
C LEU A 353 -15.36 -9.87 -7.84
N PHE A 354 -14.07 -10.15 -7.97
CA PHE A 354 -13.43 -11.32 -7.39
C PHE A 354 -12.31 -10.86 -6.44
N ALA A 355 -12.27 -11.44 -5.24
CA ALA A 355 -11.22 -11.16 -4.27
C ALA A 355 -10.82 -12.43 -3.51
N LEU A 356 -9.52 -12.51 -3.18
CA LEU A 356 -8.96 -13.54 -2.31
C LEU A 356 -8.36 -12.84 -1.09
N GLN A 357 -8.89 -13.12 0.09
CA GLN A 357 -8.26 -12.72 1.32
C GLN A 357 -7.20 -13.76 1.67
N SER A 358 -5.92 -13.38 1.69
CA SER A 358 -4.82 -14.35 1.83
C SER A 358 -4.61 -14.84 3.27
N ALA A 359 -5.10 -14.09 4.27
CA ALA A 359 -5.07 -14.48 5.67
C ALA A 359 -6.32 -13.95 6.40
N PRO A 360 -6.86 -14.70 7.38
CA PRO A 360 -7.95 -14.20 8.20
C PRO A 360 -7.46 -13.02 9.06
N LEU A 361 -8.36 -12.06 9.32
CA LEU A 361 -8.13 -11.00 10.29
C LEU A 361 -7.72 -11.63 11.62
N ARG A 362 -6.55 -11.22 12.14
CA ARG A 362 -6.08 -11.70 13.43
C ARG A 362 -6.77 -10.91 14.52
N ALA A 363 -7.55 -11.59 15.37
CA ALA A 363 -8.12 -10.97 16.55
C ALA A 363 -6.99 -10.40 17.46
N PRO A 364 -7.23 -9.26 18.15
CA PRO A 364 -6.27 -8.76 19.13
C PRO A 364 -6.18 -9.76 20.30
N ARG A 365 -5.09 -9.70 21.08
CA ARG A 365 -4.93 -10.57 22.26
C ARG A 365 -5.53 -9.93 23.51
N LEU A 366 -5.38 -8.60 23.63
CA LEU A 366 -5.75 -7.78 24.78
C LEU A 366 -5.30 -8.45 26.10
N GLY A 367 -4.00 -8.75 26.18
CA GLY A 367 -3.42 -9.46 27.33
C GLY A 367 -3.72 -10.96 27.32
N THR A 368 -4.37 -11.45 28.38
CA THR A 368 -4.72 -12.87 28.57
C THR A 368 -6.17 -13.21 28.18
N LEU A 369 -6.85 -12.30 27.48
CA LEU A 369 -8.26 -12.45 27.12
C LEU A 369 -8.42 -13.44 25.96
N SER A 370 -9.56 -14.14 25.94
CA SER A 370 -9.94 -14.97 24.79
C SER A 370 -10.78 -14.11 23.85
N ILE A 371 -10.31 -13.95 22.60
CA ILE A 371 -10.97 -13.08 21.62
C ILE A 371 -11.27 -13.85 20.34
N ASP A 372 -12.52 -13.80 19.92
CA ASP A 372 -13.00 -14.38 18.66
C ASP A 372 -13.67 -13.31 17.80
N VAL A 373 -13.47 -13.37 16.49
CA VAL A 373 -14.22 -12.52 15.55
C VAL A 373 -15.64 -13.06 15.42
N VAL A 374 -16.63 -12.19 15.61
CA VAL A 374 -18.05 -12.48 15.38
C VAL A 374 -18.41 -12.04 13.96
N PRO A 375 -18.91 -12.92 13.10
CA PRO A 375 -19.34 -12.54 11.75
C PRO A 375 -20.45 -11.50 11.80
N VAL A 376 -20.25 -10.39 11.08
CA VAL A 376 -21.27 -9.37 10.81
C VAL A 376 -21.41 -9.27 9.30
N TYR A 377 -22.62 -9.53 8.80
CA TYR A 377 -22.91 -9.45 7.37
C TYR A 377 -23.72 -8.19 7.10
N PRO A 378 -23.14 -7.18 6.43
CA PRO A 378 -23.90 -6.00 6.00
C PRO A 378 -25.10 -6.43 5.14
N ALA A 379 -26.21 -5.71 5.28
CA ALA A 379 -27.38 -5.88 4.42
C ALA A 379 -27.22 -5.15 3.07
N THR A 380 -25.97 -4.93 2.64
CA THR A 380 -25.63 -4.15 1.46
C THR A 380 -24.77 -4.92 0.47
N ALA A 381 -24.83 -4.53 -0.81
CA ALA A 381 -23.96 -5.03 -1.87
C ALA A 381 -23.53 -3.88 -2.77
N LYS A 382 -22.21 -3.76 -3.01
CA LYS A 382 -21.63 -2.67 -3.82
C LYS A 382 -21.71 -2.94 -5.32
N PHE A 383 -21.73 -4.21 -5.68
CA PHE A 383 -21.77 -4.70 -7.06
C PHE A 383 -22.90 -5.72 -7.20
N ASP A 384 -23.26 -6.04 -8.44
CA ASP A 384 -24.28 -7.05 -8.71
C ASP A 384 -23.88 -8.40 -8.09
N LEU A 385 -22.60 -8.78 -8.23
CA LEU A 385 -21.97 -9.94 -7.60
C LEU A 385 -20.54 -9.63 -7.12
N THR A 386 -20.21 -10.07 -5.92
CA THR A 386 -18.86 -10.10 -5.37
C THR A 386 -18.56 -11.50 -4.83
N MET A 387 -17.60 -12.19 -5.45
CA MET A 387 -17.06 -13.46 -4.96
C MET A 387 -15.82 -13.17 -4.10
N MET A 388 -15.89 -13.52 -2.82
CA MET A 388 -14.78 -13.47 -1.89
C MET A 388 -14.41 -14.89 -1.49
N VAL A 389 -13.12 -15.24 -1.59
CA VAL A 389 -12.58 -16.50 -1.06
C VAL A 389 -11.62 -16.17 0.08
N GLU A 390 -11.68 -16.92 1.17
CA GLU A 390 -10.80 -16.75 2.33
C GLU A 390 -10.40 -18.11 2.93
N PRO A 391 -9.17 -18.26 3.44
CA PRO A 391 -8.79 -19.40 4.24
C PRO A 391 -9.36 -19.28 5.66
N ARG A 392 -10.04 -20.34 6.12
CA ARG A 392 -10.38 -20.53 7.53
C ARG A 392 -9.62 -21.74 8.10
N ALA A 393 -9.69 -21.91 9.42
CA ALA A 393 -8.94 -22.95 10.13
C ALA A 393 -9.18 -24.37 9.59
N ASP A 394 -10.36 -24.65 9.01
CA ASP A 394 -10.76 -25.98 8.54
C ASP A 394 -10.79 -26.16 7.02
N ALA A 395 -11.00 -25.09 6.25
CA ALA A 395 -11.06 -25.09 4.77
C ALA A 395 -11.04 -23.66 4.19
N LEU A 396 -10.80 -23.55 2.89
CA LEU A 396 -11.20 -22.37 2.12
C LEU A 396 -12.72 -22.18 2.21
N HIS A 397 -13.16 -20.94 2.36
CA HIS A 397 -14.55 -20.54 2.36
C HIS A 397 -14.81 -19.58 1.21
N ALA A 398 -15.88 -19.82 0.46
CA ALA A 398 -16.36 -18.92 -0.58
C ALA A 398 -17.60 -18.18 -0.06
N ALA A 399 -17.63 -16.87 -0.27
CA ALA A 399 -18.72 -15.98 0.06
C ALA A 399 -19.15 -15.24 -1.21
N LEU A 400 -20.45 -15.28 -1.49
CA LEU A 400 -21.07 -14.54 -2.57
C LEU A 400 -21.93 -13.43 -1.97
N GLU A 401 -21.42 -12.21 -2.00
CA GLU A 401 -22.23 -11.01 -1.79
C GLU A 401 -22.93 -10.66 -3.11
N HIS A 402 -24.23 -10.41 -3.05
CA HIS A 402 -25.03 -10.12 -4.23
C HIS A 402 -26.15 -9.13 -3.91
N ARG A 403 -26.60 -8.41 -4.93
CA ARG A 403 -27.83 -7.63 -4.83
C ARG A 403 -29.06 -8.54 -4.83
N CYS A 404 -30.04 -8.19 -4.01
CA CYS A 404 -31.26 -9.01 -3.84
C CYS A 404 -32.21 -8.95 -5.05
N ASP A 405 -32.12 -7.90 -5.86
CA ASP A 405 -32.89 -7.74 -7.10
C ASP A 405 -32.23 -8.43 -8.32
N VAL A 406 -30.96 -8.81 -8.21
CA VAL A 406 -30.21 -9.59 -9.21
C VAL A 406 -30.30 -11.09 -8.93
N LEU A 407 -30.10 -11.48 -7.68
CA LEU A 407 -30.01 -12.87 -7.24
C LEU A 407 -30.72 -13.04 -5.89
N ASP A 408 -31.43 -14.15 -5.68
CA ASP A 408 -31.93 -14.52 -4.35
C ASP A 408 -30.99 -15.49 -3.63
N ALA A 409 -31.22 -15.72 -2.35
CA ALA A 409 -30.34 -16.56 -1.52
C ALA A 409 -30.27 -18.02 -2.01
N GLN A 410 -31.35 -18.55 -2.58
CA GLN A 410 -31.37 -19.92 -3.08
C GLN A 410 -30.52 -20.05 -4.35
N ALA A 411 -30.64 -19.07 -5.25
CA ALA A 411 -29.79 -18.97 -6.43
C ALA A 411 -28.32 -18.73 -6.03
N ALA A 412 -28.04 -17.89 -5.04
CA ALA A 412 -26.69 -17.66 -4.53
C ALA A 412 -26.03 -18.93 -3.96
N ASP A 413 -26.76 -19.73 -3.17
CA ASP A 413 -26.25 -21.03 -2.71
C ASP A 413 -26.00 -22.01 -3.87
N THR A 414 -26.85 -21.99 -4.90
CA THR A 414 -26.66 -22.80 -6.11
C THR A 414 -25.39 -22.38 -6.88
N TRP A 415 -25.12 -21.08 -6.98
CA TRP A 415 -23.89 -20.55 -7.57
C TRP A 415 -22.64 -20.99 -6.78
N LEU A 416 -22.68 -20.92 -5.45
CA LEU A 416 -21.57 -21.37 -4.60
C LEU A 416 -21.36 -22.90 -4.67
N ALA A 417 -22.44 -23.68 -4.74
CA ALA A 417 -22.37 -25.12 -4.95
C ALA A 417 -21.72 -25.46 -6.30
N SER A 418 -22.17 -24.79 -7.37
CA SER A 418 -21.60 -24.94 -8.70
C SER A 418 -20.14 -24.54 -8.77
N PHE A 419 -19.75 -23.43 -8.12
CA PHE A 419 -18.35 -23.01 -8.01
C PHE A 419 -17.49 -24.10 -7.35
N ALA A 420 -17.94 -24.65 -6.23
CA ALA A 420 -17.21 -25.68 -5.50
C ALA A 420 -17.03 -26.98 -6.30
N GLU A 421 -18.07 -27.44 -6.99
CA GLU A 421 -18.01 -28.66 -7.82
C GLU A 421 -17.19 -28.44 -9.10
N LEU A 422 -17.35 -27.29 -9.76
CA LEU A 422 -16.56 -26.92 -10.93
C LEU A 422 -15.08 -26.85 -10.58
N LEU A 423 -14.72 -26.18 -9.49
CA LEU A 423 -13.33 -26.08 -9.01
C LEU A 423 -12.77 -27.47 -8.67
N ASP A 424 -13.53 -28.33 -7.98
CA ASP A 424 -13.06 -29.69 -7.68
C ASP A 424 -12.79 -30.52 -8.93
N ALA A 425 -13.68 -30.47 -9.92
CA ALA A 425 -13.50 -31.16 -11.19
C ALA A 425 -12.30 -30.60 -11.99
N ALA A 426 -12.20 -29.28 -12.07
CA ALA A 426 -11.12 -28.58 -12.76
C ALA A 426 -9.74 -28.91 -12.17
N LEU A 427 -9.63 -29.05 -10.84
CA LEU A 427 -8.38 -29.44 -10.19
C LEU A 427 -8.08 -30.95 -10.28
N ARG A 428 -9.08 -31.79 -10.56
CA ARG A 428 -8.88 -33.23 -10.80
C ARG A 428 -8.39 -33.51 -12.21
N ASP A 429 -8.92 -32.78 -13.19
CA ASP A 429 -8.53 -32.87 -14.60
C ASP A 429 -8.44 -31.47 -15.22
N PRO A 430 -7.27 -30.80 -15.11
CA PRO A 430 -7.07 -29.45 -15.64
C PRO A 430 -7.17 -29.35 -17.16
N HIS A 431 -7.08 -30.47 -17.87
CA HIS A 431 -7.17 -30.53 -19.33
C HIS A 431 -8.58 -30.85 -19.83
N ALA A 432 -9.55 -31.01 -18.93
CA ALA A 432 -10.95 -31.12 -19.30
C ALA A 432 -11.45 -29.79 -19.90
N PRO A 433 -12.16 -29.82 -21.06
CA PRO A 433 -12.77 -28.62 -21.62
C PRO A 433 -13.73 -27.97 -20.63
N ILE A 434 -13.72 -26.64 -20.52
CA ILE A 434 -14.59 -25.91 -19.57
C ILE A 434 -16.06 -26.25 -19.79
N ALA A 435 -16.49 -26.49 -21.02
CA ALA A 435 -17.84 -26.89 -21.38
C ALA A 435 -18.30 -28.22 -20.74
N GLN A 436 -17.36 -29.09 -20.38
CA GLN A 436 -17.62 -30.42 -19.81
C GLN A 436 -17.57 -30.44 -18.28
N LEU A 437 -17.10 -29.37 -17.63
CA LEU A 437 -17.07 -29.28 -16.18
C LEU A 437 -18.50 -29.28 -15.58
N PRO A 438 -18.70 -29.85 -14.38
CA PRO A 438 -20.00 -29.93 -13.74
C PRO A 438 -20.53 -28.54 -13.36
N LEU A 439 -21.84 -28.37 -13.45
CA LEU A 439 -22.55 -27.12 -13.15
C LEU A 439 -23.95 -27.42 -12.57
N PRO A 440 -24.00 -28.03 -11.37
CA PRO A 440 -25.25 -28.46 -10.77
C PRO A 440 -26.22 -27.30 -10.51
N GLY A 441 -27.44 -27.41 -11.03
CA GLY A 441 -28.53 -26.48 -10.69
C GLY A 441 -28.46 -25.11 -11.37
N LEU A 442 -27.38 -24.77 -12.09
CA LEU A 442 -27.37 -23.63 -13.00
C LEU A 442 -27.81 -24.06 -14.40
N ALA A 443 -28.85 -23.40 -14.92
CA ALA A 443 -29.28 -23.64 -16.29
C ALA A 443 -28.18 -23.19 -17.25
N ALA A 444 -27.91 -24.00 -18.28
CA ALA A 444 -27.04 -23.59 -19.37
C ALA A 444 -27.62 -22.34 -20.07
N PRO A 445 -26.78 -21.43 -20.59
CA PRO A 445 -27.24 -20.15 -21.11
C PRO A 445 -28.24 -20.34 -22.26
N GLN A 446 -29.23 -19.45 -22.35
CA GLN A 446 -29.91 -19.23 -23.63
C GLN A 446 -29.00 -18.35 -24.49
N PRO A 447 -28.70 -18.72 -25.74
CA PRO A 447 -27.70 -18.02 -26.56
C PRO A 447 -28.09 -16.56 -26.78
N ILE A 448 -27.24 -15.65 -26.30
CA ILE A 448 -27.22 -14.25 -26.73
C ILE A 448 -26.35 -14.23 -28.00
N ALA A 449 -26.92 -13.78 -29.13
CA ALA A 449 -26.25 -13.83 -30.42
C ALA A 449 -24.92 -13.03 -30.41
N PRO A 450 -23.80 -13.64 -30.86
CA PRO A 450 -22.48 -12.99 -30.83
C PRO A 450 -22.24 -12.05 -32.03
N ALA A 451 -21.39 -11.04 -31.81
CA ALA A 451 -20.68 -10.31 -32.87
C ALA A 451 -19.25 -10.87 -33.02
N ALA A 452 -18.82 -11.12 -34.27
CA ALA A 452 -17.54 -11.70 -34.71
C ALA A 452 -16.34 -10.73 -34.48
N ASP A 453 -15.05 -11.09 -34.44
CA ASP A 453 -14.27 -12.20 -35.03
C ASP A 453 -12.91 -12.40 -34.28
N ALA A 454 -12.26 -13.54 -34.52
CA ALA A 454 -11.07 -14.07 -33.84
C ALA A 454 -9.72 -13.83 -34.55
N THR A 455 -8.59 -13.88 -33.82
CA THR A 455 -7.28 -14.36 -34.32
C THR A 455 -6.48 -15.07 -33.22
N THR A 456 -5.86 -16.20 -33.57
CA THR A 456 -5.17 -17.18 -32.71
C THR A 456 -3.64 -17.09 -32.83
N HIS A 457 -2.89 -17.34 -31.75
CA HIS A 457 -1.47 -17.74 -31.81
C HIS A 457 -1.15 -18.89 -30.83
N GLU A 458 -0.31 -19.80 -31.32
CA GLU A 458 0.06 -21.11 -30.77
C GLU A 458 1.12 -21.03 -29.65
N SER A 459 1.08 -22.00 -28.75
CA SER A 459 1.96 -22.23 -27.59
C SER A 459 2.92 -23.40 -27.83
N ASP A 460 4.15 -23.31 -27.35
CA ASP A 460 5.07 -24.44 -27.17
C ASP A 460 5.31 -24.71 -25.67
N ASP A 461 5.19 -25.98 -25.29
CA ASP A 461 5.16 -26.51 -23.92
C ASP A 461 6.31 -27.51 -23.75
N ALA A 462 7.05 -27.46 -22.63
CA ALA A 462 8.00 -28.51 -22.27
C ALA A 462 8.23 -28.60 -20.74
N CYS A 463 7.89 -29.78 -20.21
CA CYS A 463 7.95 -30.21 -18.83
C CYS A 463 9.36 -30.73 -18.44
N HIS A 464 9.85 -30.46 -17.23
CA HIS A 464 11.00 -31.17 -16.65
C HIS A 464 10.80 -31.55 -15.17
N ALA A 465 11.31 -32.74 -14.85
CA ALA A 465 11.11 -33.51 -13.64
C ALA A 465 12.21 -33.33 -12.58
N ASP A 466 11.84 -33.73 -11.36
CA ASP A 466 12.53 -33.70 -10.06
C ASP A 466 14.02 -34.12 -10.10
N ALA A 467 14.92 -33.18 -9.82
CA ALA A 467 16.35 -33.39 -9.60
C ALA A 467 16.76 -32.66 -8.30
N ALA A 468 17.74 -33.21 -7.57
CA ALA A 468 18.24 -32.61 -6.33
C ALA A 468 18.66 -31.14 -6.55
N PRO A 469 18.32 -30.21 -5.63
CA PRO A 469 18.47 -28.78 -5.86
C PRO A 469 19.94 -28.42 -6.07
N THR A 470 20.23 -27.86 -7.25
CA THR A 470 21.56 -27.38 -7.60
C THR A 470 21.77 -26.01 -6.96
N PRO A 471 22.86 -25.77 -6.21
CA PRO A 471 23.03 -24.52 -5.47
C PRO A 471 23.22 -23.31 -6.40
N PRO A 472 22.83 -22.10 -5.94
CA PRO A 472 23.11 -20.83 -6.62
C PRO A 472 24.60 -20.66 -6.95
N ALA A 473 24.92 -20.35 -8.21
CA ALA A 473 26.28 -20.38 -8.74
C ALA A 473 26.89 -19.00 -8.97
N THR A 474 26.10 -17.99 -9.34
CA THR A 474 26.58 -16.63 -9.62
C THR A 474 26.35 -15.69 -8.44
N PRO A 475 27.07 -14.55 -8.34
CA PRO A 475 26.81 -13.56 -7.28
C PRO A 475 25.37 -13.03 -7.29
N THR A 476 24.78 -12.81 -8.48
CA THR A 476 23.38 -12.41 -8.64
C THR A 476 22.42 -13.52 -8.20
N GLU A 477 22.71 -14.78 -8.55
CA GLU A 477 21.96 -15.95 -8.06
C GLU A 477 22.04 -16.06 -6.52
N GLN A 478 23.22 -15.89 -5.92
CA GLN A 478 23.42 -15.96 -4.47
C GLN A 478 22.69 -14.84 -3.72
N ALA A 479 22.76 -13.61 -4.23
CA ALA A 479 22.07 -12.47 -3.63
C ALA A 479 20.54 -12.60 -3.70
N LEU A 480 20.00 -13.12 -4.82
CA LEU A 480 18.58 -13.47 -4.93
C LEU A 480 18.20 -14.61 -3.97
N ALA A 481 19.05 -15.63 -3.88
CA ALA A 481 18.82 -16.78 -3.00
C ALA A 481 18.73 -16.37 -1.52
N GLU A 482 19.59 -15.46 -1.07
CA GLU A 482 19.54 -14.93 0.30
C GLU A 482 18.24 -14.16 0.58
N VAL A 483 17.73 -13.39 -0.38
CA VAL A 483 16.45 -12.66 -0.23
C VAL A 483 15.30 -13.66 -0.14
N TRP A 484 15.28 -14.65 -1.03
CA TRP A 484 14.25 -15.67 -1.07
C TRP A 484 14.27 -16.56 0.17
N ALA A 485 15.46 -16.97 0.64
CA ALA A 485 15.62 -17.78 1.84
C ALA A 485 15.09 -17.09 3.09
N ARG A 486 15.32 -15.77 3.21
CA ARG A 486 14.83 -14.97 4.34
C ARG A 486 13.31 -14.80 4.35
N ILE A 487 12.69 -14.70 3.19
CA ILE A 487 11.24 -14.51 3.07
C ILE A 487 10.49 -15.84 3.17
N LEU A 488 10.99 -16.88 2.50
CA LEU A 488 10.34 -18.18 2.39
C LEU A 488 10.76 -19.16 3.49
N GLY A 489 11.79 -18.83 4.28
CA GLY A 489 12.30 -19.69 5.35
C GLY A 489 13.00 -20.96 4.88
N ARG A 490 13.43 -21.02 3.60
CA ARG A 490 14.10 -22.18 3.00
C ARG A 490 15.08 -21.78 1.91
N GLU A 491 16.19 -22.53 1.80
CA GLU A 491 17.21 -22.28 0.78
C GLU A 491 16.73 -22.67 -0.63
N PRO A 492 16.71 -21.73 -1.60
CA PRO A 492 16.33 -22.01 -2.98
C PRO A 492 17.49 -22.61 -3.79
N GLY A 493 17.19 -23.60 -4.62
CA GLY A 493 18.05 -24.03 -5.72
C GLY A 493 17.98 -23.06 -6.90
N ARG A 494 18.99 -23.10 -7.78
CA ARG A 494 19.08 -22.18 -8.93
C ARG A 494 17.98 -22.38 -9.99
N ASP A 495 17.39 -23.57 -10.04
CA ASP A 495 16.31 -23.91 -10.97
C ASP A 495 14.91 -23.74 -10.34
N ASP A 496 14.84 -23.40 -9.05
CA ASP A 496 13.57 -23.19 -8.36
C ASP A 496 12.95 -21.84 -8.75
N SER A 497 11.62 -21.80 -8.87
CA SER A 497 10.86 -20.55 -8.93
C SER A 497 10.40 -20.15 -7.53
N PHE A 498 10.13 -18.85 -7.33
CA PHE A 498 9.71 -18.35 -6.02
C PHE A 498 8.41 -18.99 -5.53
N PHE A 499 7.47 -19.21 -6.46
CA PHE A 499 6.16 -19.81 -6.15
C PHE A 499 6.27 -21.31 -5.91
N SER A 500 7.10 -22.04 -6.66
CA SER A 500 7.29 -23.48 -6.43
C SER A 500 7.78 -23.77 -4.99
N LEU A 501 8.54 -22.84 -4.42
CA LEU A 501 9.03 -22.89 -3.04
C LEU A 501 8.00 -22.53 -1.96
N GLY A 502 6.81 -22.09 -2.35
CA GLY A 502 5.71 -21.73 -1.44
C GLY A 502 5.51 -20.22 -1.24
N GLY A 503 6.13 -19.38 -2.08
CA GLY A 503 5.84 -17.95 -2.12
C GLY A 503 4.42 -17.66 -2.63
N ASP A 504 3.90 -16.50 -2.24
CA ASP A 504 2.63 -15.92 -2.67
C ASP A 504 2.85 -14.50 -3.25
N SER A 505 1.80 -13.87 -3.78
CA SER A 505 1.90 -12.53 -4.38
C SER A 505 2.42 -11.48 -3.39
N LEU A 506 2.12 -11.64 -2.10
CA LEU A 506 2.47 -10.68 -1.05
C LEU A 506 3.96 -10.79 -0.68
N SER A 507 4.44 -12.00 -0.47
CA SER A 507 5.85 -12.31 -0.26
C SER A 507 6.70 -12.04 -1.50
N ALA A 508 6.15 -12.17 -2.71
CA ALA A 508 6.81 -11.79 -3.96
C ALA A 508 7.05 -10.27 -4.03
N LEU A 509 6.04 -9.46 -3.65
CA LEU A 509 6.20 -8.01 -3.53
C LEU A 509 7.24 -7.63 -2.48
N ARG A 510 7.24 -8.30 -1.32
CA ARG A 510 8.26 -8.12 -0.29
C ARG A 510 9.66 -8.51 -0.78
N ALA A 511 9.78 -9.58 -1.56
CA ALA A 511 11.04 -10.01 -2.17
C ALA A 511 11.60 -8.99 -3.16
N ILE A 512 10.74 -8.32 -3.93
CA ILE A 512 11.15 -7.23 -4.83
C ILE A 512 11.72 -6.06 -4.04
N VAL A 513 11.03 -5.64 -2.97
CA VAL A 513 11.48 -4.53 -2.11
C VAL A 513 12.83 -4.86 -1.47
N GLU A 514 12.98 -6.07 -0.95
CA GLU A 514 14.21 -6.50 -0.29
C GLU A 514 15.37 -6.74 -1.26
N ALA A 515 15.11 -7.27 -2.46
CA ALA A 515 16.09 -7.39 -3.53
C ALA A 515 16.59 -6.02 -3.97
N ARG A 516 15.70 -5.02 -4.04
CA ARG A 516 16.07 -3.63 -4.34
C ARG A 516 17.01 -3.04 -3.29
N GLY A 517 16.81 -3.38 -2.01
CA GLY A 517 17.75 -3.03 -0.92
C GLY A 517 19.16 -3.61 -1.09
N LYS A 518 19.33 -4.66 -1.90
CA LYS A 518 20.61 -5.26 -2.28
C LYS A 518 21.11 -4.82 -3.67
N GLY A 519 20.50 -3.80 -4.27
CA GLY A 519 20.85 -3.31 -5.62
C GLY A 519 20.33 -4.18 -6.76
N LEU A 520 19.43 -5.14 -6.49
CA LEU A 520 18.80 -5.99 -7.49
C LEU A 520 17.44 -5.40 -7.87
N HIS A 521 17.35 -4.79 -9.05
CA HIS A 521 16.13 -4.14 -9.54
C HIS A 521 15.20 -5.14 -10.22
N LEU A 522 14.44 -5.89 -9.42
CA LEU A 522 13.36 -6.74 -9.91
C LEU A 522 12.10 -5.89 -10.18
N THR A 523 11.39 -6.22 -11.26
CA THR A 523 10.03 -5.74 -11.48
C THR A 523 9.01 -6.79 -11.00
N PRO A 524 7.78 -6.37 -10.65
CA PRO A 524 6.68 -7.30 -10.37
C PRO A 524 6.45 -8.31 -11.49
N ALA A 525 6.54 -7.88 -12.75
CA ALA A 525 6.38 -8.75 -13.91
C ALA A 525 7.45 -9.85 -13.98
N GLN A 526 8.71 -9.51 -13.69
CA GLN A 526 9.80 -10.50 -13.64
C GLN A 526 9.57 -11.51 -12.52
N MET A 527 9.22 -11.03 -11.32
CA MET A 527 9.04 -11.88 -10.14
C MET A 527 7.82 -12.81 -10.25
N LEU A 528 6.67 -12.28 -10.69
CA LEU A 528 5.39 -12.98 -10.78
C LEU A 528 5.27 -13.86 -12.05
N GLY A 529 6.15 -13.66 -13.04
CA GLY A 529 6.27 -14.50 -14.23
C GLY A 529 6.87 -15.89 -13.95
N GLY A 530 7.19 -16.19 -12.68
CA GLY A 530 7.61 -17.51 -12.18
C GLY A 530 8.87 -18.08 -12.84
N ALA A 531 9.70 -17.17 -13.35
CA ALA A 531 11.05 -17.48 -13.76
C ALA A 531 11.85 -18.12 -12.62
N SER A 532 12.68 -19.12 -12.95
CA SER A 532 13.60 -19.71 -11.99
C SER A 532 14.59 -18.68 -11.47
N LEU A 533 15.17 -18.94 -10.31
CA LEU A 533 16.18 -18.08 -9.70
C LEU A 533 17.33 -17.76 -10.68
N ARG A 534 17.79 -18.75 -11.46
CA ARG A 534 18.75 -18.58 -12.55
C ARG A 534 18.21 -17.67 -13.65
N ALA A 535 16.99 -17.90 -14.14
CA ALA A 535 16.42 -17.09 -15.22
C ALA A 535 16.23 -15.63 -14.80
N LEU A 536 15.87 -15.37 -13.53
CA LEU A 536 15.81 -14.04 -12.95
C LEU A 536 17.19 -13.39 -12.83
N ALA A 537 18.18 -14.12 -12.33
CA ALA A 537 19.55 -13.64 -12.26
C ALA A 537 20.09 -13.29 -13.65
N GLU A 538 19.89 -14.17 -14.64
CA GLU A 538 20.26 -13.92 -16.03
C GLU A 538 19.49 -12.76 -16.66
N ALA A 539 18.23 -12.54 -16.29
CA ALA A 539 17.46 -11.39 -16.77
C ALA A 539 17.97 -10.08 -16.16
N LEU A 540 18.36 -10.09 -14.88
CA LEU A 540 19.01 -8.96 -14.22
C LEU A 540 20.40 -8.67 -14.81
N ASP A 541 21.17 -9.72 -15.13
CA ASP A 541 22.50 -9.61 -15.73
C ASP A 541 22.45 -9.19 -17.22
N ARG A 542 21.40 -9.59 -17.97
CA ARG A 542 21.19 -9.26 -19.39
C ARG A 542 20.44 -7.97 -19.64
N ALA A 543 19.64 -7.50 -18.68
CA ALA A 543 18.92 -6.25 -18.83
C ALA A 543 19.94 -5.16 -19.18
N PRO A 544 19.77 -4.42 -20.30
CA PRO A 544 20.62 -3.28 -20.58
C PRO A 544 20.55 -2.40 -19.35
N ARG A 545 21.69 -2.20 -18.70
CA ARG A 545 21.82 -1.26 -17.58
C ARG A 545 21.22 0.04 -18.09
N ALA A 546 20.00 0.37 -17.65
CA ALA A 546 19.36 1.60 -18.04
C ALA A 546 20.29 2.70 -17.52
N HIS A 547 20.93 3.38 -18.46
CA HIS A 547 22.15 4.18 -18.30
C HIS A 547 23.41 3.34 -18.07
N ALA A 548 24.40 3.51 -18.96
CA ALA A 548 25.74 2.99 -18.72
C ALA A 548 26.18 3.44 -17.32
N PRO A 549 26.67 2.54 -16.45
CA PRO A 549 27.21 2.97 -15.18
C PRO A 549 28.32 3.98 -15.48
N LEU A 550 28.32 5.11 -14.77
CA LEU A 550 29.47 5.97 -14.68
C LEU A 550 30.68 5.05 -14.41
N ALA A 551 31.64 5.04 -15.34
CA ALA A 551 32.83 4.22 -15.17
C ALA A 551 33.43 4.60 -13.81
N ALA A 552 33.65 3.61 -12.94
CA ALA A 552 34.28 3.84 -11.65
C ALA A 552 35.65 4.47 -11.90
N THR A 553 35.72 5.79 -11.75
CA THR A 553 36.98 6.51 -11.74
C THR A 553 37.63 6.10 -10.43
N GLN A 554 38.75 5.37 -10.49
CA GLN A 554 39.65 5.24 -9.35
C GLN A 554 40.24 6.63 -9.07
N ALA A 555 39.41 7.54 -8.57
CA ALA A 555 39.83 8.82 -8.06
C ALA A 555 40.13 8.62 -6.57
N ALA A 556 41.38 8.86 -6.19
CA ALA A 556 41.77 8.98 -4.80
C ALA A 556 41.12 10.24 -4.23
N GLY A 557 39.93 10.09 -3.63
CA GLY A 557 39.14 11.21 -3.08
C GLY A 557 38.41 12.01 -4.16
N GLU A 558 37.45 12.83 -3.72
CA GLU A 558 36.78 13.75 -4.63
C GLU A 558 37.74 14.87 -5.04
N PRO A 559 37.93 15.13 -6.34
CA PRO A 559 38.71 16.29 -6.76
C PRO A 559 38.03 17.55 -6.24
N HIS A 560 38.79 18.46 -5.62
CA HIS A 560 38.30 19.79 -5.29
C HIS A 560 37.88 20.49 -6.59
N VAL A 561 36.57 20.68 -6.77
CA VAL A 561 36.01 21.38 -7.92
C VAL A 561 35.59 22.78 -7.47
N ASP A 562 36.45 23.77 -7.74
CA ASP A 562 36.12 25.20 -7.60
C ASP A 562 35.14 25.69 -8.69
N ASP A 563 35.03 24.93 -9.79
CA ASP A 563 34.14 25.25 -10.90
C ASP A 563 32.69 24.84 -10.64
N ALA A 564 31.76 25.74 -10.92
CA ALA A 564 30.32 25.48 -10.84
C ALA A 564 29.92 24.29 -11.74
N LEU A 565 29.47 23.20 -11.12
CA LEU A 565 28.91 22.02 -11.79
C LEU A 565 27.43 22.25 -12.15
N PRO A 566 26.97 21.61 -13.24
CA PRO A 566 25.55 21.62 -13.54
C PRO A 566 24.75 20.86 -12.45
N PRO A 567 23.55 21.35 -12.12
CA PRO A 567 22.71 20.67 -11.14
C PRO A 567 22.18 19.35 -11.71
N THR A 568 21.88 18.42 -10.81
CA THR A 568 21.10 17.23 -11.15
C THR A 568 19.63 17.61 -11.35
N PRO A 569 18.81 16.76 -11.99
CA PRO A 569 17.40 17.06 -12.22
C PRO A 569 16.65 17.51 -10.97
N ILE A 570 16.92 16.89 -9.83
CA ILE A 570 16.28 17.26 -8.56
C ILE A 570 16.73 18.63 -8.04
N VAL A 571 18.01 18.98 -8.17
CA VAL A 571 18.54 20.29 -7.75
C VAL A 571 18.08 21.39 -8.70
N ALA A 572 17.94 21.09 -10.00
CA ALA A 572 17.40 22.02 -10.98
C ALA A 572 15.90 22.27 -10.78
N TRP A 573 15.12 21.20 -10.56
CA TRP A 573 13.71 21.29 -10.18
C TRP A 573 13.52 22.10 -8.90
N PHE A 574 14.32 21.84 -7.87
CA PHE A 574 14.29 22.60 -6.63
C PHE A 574 14.48 24.11 -6.85
N ALA A 575 15.39 24.52 -7.75
CA ALA A 575 15.58 25.92 -8.10
C ALA A 575 14.36 26.59 -8.74
N GLN A 576 13.51 25.80 -9.42
CA GLN A 576 12.30 26.29 -10.09
C GLN A 576 11.11 26.45 -9.14
N LEU A 577 11.14 25.84 -7.96
CA LEU A 577 10.07 25.96 -6.97
C LEU A 577 9.89 27.38 -6.42
N GLY A 578 10.93 28.22 -6.52
CA GLY A 578 10.85 29.63 -6.10
C GLY A 578 10.52 29.81 -4.61
N LEU A 579 10.96 28.90 -3.75
CA LEU A 579 10.67 28.91 -2.32
C LEU A 579 11.14 30.23 -1.66
N ALA A 580 10.32 30.76 -0.76
CA ALA A 580 10.63 31.99 -0.02
C ALA A 580 11.86 31.82 0.91
N GLU A 581 12.01 30.64 1.52
CA GLU A 581 13.10 30.31 2.46
C GLU A 581 13.78 28.99 2.03
N PRO A 582 14.56 29.00 0.92
CA PRO A 582 15.08 27.78 0.31
C PRO A 582 16.03 27.02 1.23
N ASN A 583 16.71 27.70 2.16
CA ASN A 583 17.62 27.08 3.13
C ASN A 583 16.94 26.17 4.15
N HIS A 584 15.63 26.35 4.38
CA HIS A 584 14.90 25.64 5.43
C HIS A 584 14.27 24.33 4.93
N TRP A 585 14.50 23.95 3.66
CA TRP A 585 14.01 22.70 3.10
C TRP A 585 14.91 21.53 3.54
N ALA A 586 14.72 21.07 4.78
CA ALA A 586 15.55 20.05 5.41
C ALA A 586 14.77 18.97 6.13
N GLN A 587 15.36 17.77 6.18
CA GLN A 587 14.90 16.67 7.02
C GLN A 587 15.59 16.74 8.38
N THR A 588 14.83 16.58 9.46
CA THR A 588 15.37 16.47 10.82
C THR A 588 14.98 15.14 11.43
N ILE A 589 15.96 14.34 11.86
CA ILE A 589 15.73 13.14 12.65
C ILE A 589 16.19 13.38 14.08
N VAL A 590 15.51 12.73 15.03
CA VAL A 590 15.85 12.80 16.45
C VAL A 590 15.92 11.37 16.96
N VAL A 591 17.05 11.01 17.55
CA VAL A 591 17.25 9.69 18.15
C VAL A 591 17.57 9.84 19.63
N GLU A 592 17.02 8.95 20.44
CA GLU A 592 17.34 8.89 21.85
C GLU A 592 18.61 8.06 22.07
N THR A 593 19.57 8.60 22.81
CA THR A 593 20.85 7.92 23.05
C THR A 593 20.70 6.88 24.15
N THR A 594 20.98 5.61 23.87
CA THR A 594 20.93 4.53 24.88
C THR A 594 22.06 4.62 25.91
N HIS A 595 23.13 5.35 25.61
CA HIS A 595 24.30 5.54 26.47
C HIS A 595 24.76 7.01 26.42
N ALA A 596 25.47 7.45 27.45
CA ALA A 596 26.05 8.79 27.46
C ALA A 596 27.13 8.92 26.36
N ILE A 597 26.88 9.79 25.37
CA ILE A 597 27.81 10.08 24.29
C ILE A 597 28.68 11.29 24.67
N ALA A 598 30.00 11.11 24.64
CA ALA A 598 30.93 12.21 24.82
C ALA A 598 30.90 13.13 23.57
N PRO A 599 30.88 14.47 23.73
CA PRO A 599 30.76 15.38 22.58
C PRO A 599 31.91 15.30 21.58
N GLU A 600 33.15 15.08 22.02
CA GLU A 600 34.32 15.06 21.11
C GLU A 600 34.30 13.86 20.15
N PRO A 601 34.12 12.61 20.61
CA PRO A 601 33.94 11.46 19.70
C PRO A 601 32.79 11.65 18.70
N LEU A 602 31.67 12.23 19.14
CA LEU A 602 30.55 12.52 18.25
C LEU A 602 30.89 13.57 17.20
N ARG A 603 31.63 14.61 17.58
CA ARG A 603 32.09 15.65 16.64
C ARG A 603 33.05 15.06 15.61
N ASP A 604 33.93 14.15 16.01
CA ASP A 604 34.85 13.48 15.09
C ASP A 604 34.13 12.52 14.15
N ALA A 605 33.14 11.77 14.65
CA ALA A 605 32.31 10.89 13.82
C ALA A 605 31.48 11.68 12.78
N LEU A 606 30.91 12.83 13.17
CA LEU A 606 30.18 13.71 12.24
C LEU A 606 31.10 14.35 11.18
N ARG A 607 32.34 14.71 11.55
CA ARG A 607 33.36 15.16 10.59
C ARG A 607 33.72 14.07 9.59
N GLN A 608 33.91 12.85 10.08
CA GLN A 608 34.23 11.69 9.24
C GLN A 608 33.08 11.39 8.26
N LEU A 609 31.83 11.49 8.71
CA LEU A 609 30.65 11.34 7.88
C LEU A 609 30.61 12.40 6.76
N ALA A 610 30.86 13.67 7.09
CA ALA A 610 30.93 14.74 6.09
C ALA A 610 32.09 14.58 5.09
N ALA A 611 33.23 14.04 5.53
CA ALA A 611 34.35 13.74 4.64
C ALA A 611 34.01 12.62 3.63
N GLN A 612 33.30 11.58 4.08
CA GLN A 612 32.90 10.45 3.24
C GLN A 612 31.79 10.78 2.26
N HIS A 613 30.85 11.64 2.66
CA HIS A 613 29.67 11.98 1.88
C HIS A 613 29.76 13.38 1.31
N ALA A 614 30.24 13.44 0.08
CA ALA A 614 30.25 14.62 -0.79
C ALA A 614 28.97 15.47 -0.75
N ALA A 615 27.81 14.81 -0.71
CA ALA A 615 26.51 15.45 -0.67
C ALA A 615 26.37 16.39 0.54
N LEU A 616 26.94 16.01 1.70
CA LEU A 616 26.93 16.84 2.91
C LEU A 616 27.85 18.07 2.81
N ARG A 617 28.76 18.07 1.84
CA ARG A 617 29.69 19.18 1.54
C ARG A 617 29.28 20.00 0.32
N GLN A 618 28.13 19.69 -0.27
CA GLN A 618 27.62 20.40 -1.43
C GLN A 618 27.28 21.85 -1.09
N ARG A 619 27.44 22.73 -2.07
CA ARG A 619 26.99 24.12 -2.07
C ARG A 619 26.14 24.33 -3.30
N VAL A 620 24.94 24.86 -3.11
CA VAL A 620 23.98 25.14 -4.18
C VAL A 620 23.81 26.66 -4.26
N THR A 621 24.19 27.24 -5.39
CA THR A 621 23.90 28.65 -5.68
C THR A 621 22.64 28.71 -6.53
N LEU A 622 21.64 29.46 -6.08
CA LEU A 622 20.41 29.72 -6.82
C LEU A 622 20.48 31.15 -7.42
N ASP A 623 20.36 31.28 -8.73
CA ASP A 623 20.32 32.57 -9.44
C ASP A 623 19.23 32.55 -10.51
N ALA A 624 18.28 33.49 -10.44
CA ALA A 624 17.16 33.63 -11.38
C ALA A 624 16.46 32.30 -11.76
N GLY A 625 16.19 31.43 -10.77
CA GLY A 625 15.53 30.13 -10.98
C GLY A 625 16.45 29.01 -11.49
N ARG A 626 17.77 29.23 -11.51
CA ARG A 626 18.78 28.23 -11.90
C ARG A 626 19.64 27.86 -10.71
N ALA A 627 20.00 26.58 -10.63
CA ALA A 627 20.98 26.11 -9.66
C ALA A 627 22.35 25.90 -10.30
N SER A 628 23.40 26.12 -9.53
CA SER A 628 24.73 25.55 -9.78
C SER A 628 25.26 24.90 -8.51
N VAL A 629 26.09 23.88 -8.69
CA VAL A 629 26.57 23.04 -7.60
C VAL A 629 28.08 23.14 -7.50
N ALA A 630 28.60 23.32 -6.29
CA ALA A 630 30.02 23.19 -5.99
C ALA A 630 30.20 22.30 -4.75
N PHE A 631 31.41 21.82 -4.51
CA PHE A 631 31.73 21.02 -3.33
C PHE A 631 32.79 21.73 -2.50
N ALA A 632 32.55 21.81 -1.21
CA ALA A 632 33.52 22.36 -0.31
C ALA A 632 34.65 21.33 -0.02
N PRO A 633 35.91 21.78 0.21
CA PRO A 633 37.03 20.87 0.40
C PRO A 633 36.90 20.03 1.68
N ASP A 634 37.53 18.85 1.66
CA ASP A 634 37.42 17.82 2.70
C ASP A 634 37.91 18.27 4.09
N ASP A 635 38.85 19.22 4.13
CA ASP A 635 39.49 19.72 5.36
C ASP A 635 38.80 20.96 5.96
N ALA A 636 37.69 21.40 5.38
CA ALA A 636 37.09 22.65 5.79
C ALA A 636 36.32 22.55 7.12
N PRO A 637 36.45 23.55 8.01
CA PRO A 637 35.82 23.53 9.32
C PRO A 637 34.28 23.58 9.24
N GLU A 638 33.62 22.95 10.22
CA GLU A 638 32.18 23.09 10.51
C GLU A 638 31.18 22.55 9.45
N ARG A 639 31.52 21.47 8.73
CA ARG A 639 30.62 20.87 7.71
C ARG A 639 29.37 20.18 8.27
N PHE A 640 29.51 19.55 9.43
CA PHE A 640 28.41 18.95 10.18
C PHE A 640 28.57 19.36 11.66
N PRO A 641 28.33 20.63 12.00
CA PRO A 641 28.60 21.15 13.32
C PRO A 641 27.67 20.53 14.35
N LEU A 642 28.21 20.33 15.55
CA LEU A 642 27.50 19.78 16.69
C LEU A 642 27.27 20.87 17.73
N ASP A 643 26.00 21.19 17.97
CA ASP A 643 25.58 21.98 19.12
C ASP A 643 25.43 21.05 20.33
N VAL A 644 26.04 21.41 21.48
CA VAL A 644 25.82 20.67 22.73
C VAL A 644 25.03 21.56 23.66
N ARG A 645 23.86 21.09 24.09
CA ARG A 645 22.94 21.85 24.95
C ARG A 645 22.44 21.00 26.10
N THR A 646 22.08 21.65 27.20
CA THR A 646 21.29 21.06 28.26
C THR A 646 19.91 21.72 28.21
N ALA A 647 18.86 20.91 28.06
CA ALA A 647 17.48 21.38 28.05
C ALA A 647 16.92 21.32 29.47
N ALA A 648 16.31 22.41 29.96
CA ALA A 648 15.73 22.44 31.30
C ALA A 648 14.33 21.78 31.33
N ASN A 649 13.67 21.68 30.17
CA ASN A 649 12.39 21.03 29.95
C ASN A 649 12.26 20.56 28.49
N ASP A 650 11.14 19.92 28.14
CA ASP A 650 10.93 19.41 26.78
C ASP A 650 10.75 20.51 25.72
N ASP A 651 10.24 21.69 26.10
CA ASP A 651 10.08 22.81 25.16
C ASP A 651 11.44 23.40 24.76
N ASP A 652 12.40 23.47 25.69
CA ASP A 652 13.79 23.83 25.41
C ASP A 652 14.43 22.83 24.44
N ALA A 653 14.12 21.53 24.60
CA ALA A 653 14.60 20.49 23.70
C ALA A 653 13.99 20.63 22.29
N ARG A 654 12.65 20.82 22.19
CA ARG A 654 11.96 21.06 20.91
C ARG A 654 12.48 22.31 20.22
N SER A 655 12.69 23.40 20.95
CA SER A 655 13.24 24.65 20.42
C SER A 655 14.67 24.46 19.88
N ALA A 656 15.51 23.72 20.62
CA ALA A 656 16.86 23.38 20.16
C ALA A 656 16.83 22.57 18.86
N ILE A 657 15.93 21.59 18.74
CA ILE A 657 15.74 20.76 17.54
C ILE A 657 15.25 21.61 16.36
N ALA A 658 14.18 22.39 16.54
CA ALA A 658 13.58 23.23 15.50
C ALA A 658 14.56 24.26 14.94
N SER A 659 15.49 24.77 15.77
CA SER A 659 16.50 25.73 15.36
C SER A 659 17.59 25.17 14.43
N LEU A 660 17.67 23.85 14.23
CA LEU A 660 18.72 23.23 13.43
C LEU A 660 18.58 23.54 11.94
N ALA A 661 17.39 23.32 11.37
CA ALA A 661 17.10 23.56 9.95
C ALA A 661 17.20 25.06 9.59
N ALA A 662 16.82 25.94 10.52
CA ALA A 662 16.90 27.39 10.36
C ALA A 662 18.33 27.95 10.24
N ARG A 663 19.35 27.11 10.50
CA ARG A 663 20.77 27.49 10.48
C ARG A 663 21.55 26.79 9.36
N LEU A 664 20.86 26.14 8.43
CA LEU A 664 21.45 25.63 7.21
C LEU A 664 21.64 26.77 6.21
N ASP A 665 22.68 26.66 5.38
CA ASP A 665 22.96 27.63 4.31
C ASP A 665 23.31 26.86 3.04
N LEU A 666 22.42 26.88 2.06
CA LEU A 666 22.61 26.21 0.77
C LEU A 666 23.85 26.71 0.04
N ARG A 667 24.14 28.01 0.13
CA ARG A 667 25.19 28.67 -0.66
C ARG A 667 26.56 28.49 -0.05
N ASN A 668 26.67 28.67 1.26
CA ASN A 668 27.96 28.69 1.96
C ASN A 668 28.22 27.43 2.81
N GLY A 669 27.16 26.65 3.09
CA GLY A 669 27.18 25.59 4.09
C GLY A 669 27.04 26.13 5.52
N PRO A 670 26.71 25.26 6.50
CA PRO A 670 26.60 23.81 6.34
C PRO A 670 25.23 23.35 5.80
N LEU A 671 25.21 22.23 5.08
CA LEU A 671 23.99 21.52 4.66
C LEU A 671 23.50 20.49 5.68
N ALA A 672 24.27 20.24 6.73
CA ALA A 672 23.96 19.30 7.79
C ALA A 672 24.31 19.93 9.15
N ARG A 673 23.50 19.75 10.19
CA ARG A 673 23.79 20.18 11.57
C ARG A 673 23.28 19.16 12.58
N ALA A 674 24.00 19.02 13.69
CA ALA A 674 23.64 18.13 14.79
C ALA A 674 23.42 18.92 16.07
N ALA A 675 22.54 18.43 16.95
CA ALA A 675 22.47 18.84 18.34
C ALA A 675 22.46 17.61 19.27
N LEU A 676 23.37 17.61 20.24
CA LEU A 676 23.32 16.71 21.40
C LEU A 676 22.67 17.46 22.57
N ILE A 677 21.44 17.08 22.90
CA ILE A 677 20.60 17.72 23.90
C ILE A 677 20.54 16.82 25.14
N ARG A 678 21.18 17.26 26.21
CA ARG A 678 21.17 16.58 27.51
C ARG A 678 19.91 16.98 28.28
N ARG A 679 19.26 15.99 28.90
CA ARG A 679 18.04 16.16 29.69
C ARG A 679 18.30 15.61 31.10
N ASP A 680 17.82 16.30 32.12
CA ASP A 680 18.00 15.85 33.51
C ASP A 680 17.12 14.62 33.80
N GLY A 681 17.73 13.52 34.23
CA GLY A 681 17.00 12.29 34.58
C GLY A 681 16.42 11.50 33.40
N ALA A 682 16.68 11.92 32.15
CA ALA A 682 16.23 11.25 30.94
C ALA A 682 17.42 11.05 29.96
N PRO A 683 17.34 10.08 29.03
CA PRO A 683 18.40 9.90 28.05
C PRO A 683 18.57 11.13 27.15
N ALA A 684 19.78 11.39 26.67
CA ALA A 684 20.02 12.54 25.79
C ALA A 684 19.37 12.33 24.42
N LEU A 685 19.03 13.42 23.74
CA LEU A 685 18.57 13.39 22.35
C LEU A 685 19.72 13.79 21.44
N LEU A 686 19.91 13.04 20.36
CA LEU A 686 20.75 13.43 19.23
C LEU A 686 19.83 13.80 18.06
N ALA A 687 19.77 15.07 17.74
CA ALA A 687 19.05 15.58 16.59
C ALA A 687 20.01 15.85 15.43
N LEU A 688 19.65 15.42 14.23
CA LEU A 688 20.42 15.62 12.99
C LEU A 688 19.49 16.26 11.96
N ALA A 689 19.84 17.44 11.47
CA ALA A 689 19.13 18.12 10.39
C ALA A 689 20.03 18.14 9.13
N VAL A 690 19.52 17.69 8.00
CA VAL A 690 20.23 17.72 6.71
C VAL A 690 19.31 18.22 5.61
N HIS A 691 19.82 19.10 4.76
CA HIS A 691 19.06 19.69 3.65
C HIS A 691 18.64 18.62 2.64
N HIS A 692 17.41 18.69 2.12
CA HIS A 692 16.85 17.73 1.15
C HIS A 692 17.62 17.62 -0.18
N VAL A 693 18.53 18.56 -0.48
CA VAL A 693 19.40 18.49 -1.67
C VAL A 693 20.54 17.51 -1.48
N ALA A 694 20.84 17.15 -0.22
CA ALA A 694 21.95 16.29 0.18
C ALA A 694 21.49 14.94 0.76
N VAL A 695 20.21 14.81 1.14
CA VAL A 695 19.69 13.63 1.83
C VAL A 695 18.28 13.27 1.34
N ASP A 696 18.01 11.97 1.27
CA ASP A 696 16.67 11.41 1.13
C ASP A 696 16.33 10.47 2.30
N ALA A 697 15.12 9.91 2.32
CA ALA A 697 14.68 9.02 3.40
C ALA A 697 15.56 7.75 3.54
N PHE A 698 16.19 7.28 2.46
CA PHE A 698 17.05 6.09 2.47
C PHE A 698 18.45 6.38 3.02
N SER A 699 18.93 7.60 2.78
CA SER A 699 20.24 8.09 3.20
C SER A 699 20.41 8.01 4.73
N TRP A 700 19.34 8.20 5.51
CA TRP A 700 19.41 8.15 6.98
C TRP A 700 19.85 6.80 7.53
N SER A 701 19.43 5.69 6.90
CA SER A 701 19.86 4.35 7.33
C SER A 701 21.37 4.19 7.22
N VAL A 702 21.96 4.71 6.13
CA VAL A 702 23.41 4.69 5.88
C VAL A 702 24.13 5.62 6.85
N LEU A 703 23.65 6.87 6.97
CA LEU A 703 24.29 7.89 7.82
C LEU A 703 24.27 7.50 9.31
N LEU A 704 23.15 6.97 9.81
CA LEU A 704 23.04 6.52 11.21
C LEU A 704 23.87 5.27 11.48
N HIS A 705 23.87 4.31 10.57
CA HIS A 705 24.67 3.09 10.73
C HIS A 705 26.17 3.41 10.76
N GLN A 706 26.64 4.29 9.87
CA GLN A 706 28.04 4.72 9.83
C GLN A 706 28.41 5.61 11.02
N LEU A 707 27.51 6.47 11.48
CA LEU A 707 27.70 7.26 12.69
C LEU A 707 27.86 6.34 13.91
N ALA A 708 27.03 5.31 14.03
CA ALA A 708 27.13 4.31 15.08
C ALA A 708 28.44 3.50 15.00
N ALA A 709 28.82 3.05 13.81
CA ALA A 709 30.08 2.32 13.58
C ALA A 709 31.32 3.18 13.92
N SER A 710 31.33 4.44 13.50
CA SER A 710 32.39 5.40 13.81
C SER A 710 32.51 5.65 15.32
N LEU A 711 31.37 5.80 16.01
CA LEU A 711 31.33 5.92 17.47
C LEU A 711 31.78 4.64 18.20
N ALA A 712 31.61 3.47 17.58
CA ALA A 712 32.10 2.18 18.08
C ALA A 712 33.60 1.96 17.81
N GLY A 713 34.24 2.82 17.01
CA GLY A 713 35.64 2.69 16.62
C GLY A 713 35.89 1.74 15.45
N ASP A 714 34.85 1.36 14.71
CA ASP A 714 34.97 0.52 13.53
C ASP A 714 35.59 1.29 12.35
N ALA A 715 36.26 0.55 11.45
CA ALA A 715 36.80 1.14 10.24
C ALA A 715 35.67 1.66 9.35
N PRO A 716 35.81 2.86 8.77
CA PRO A 716 34.81 3.38 7.86
C PRO A 716 34.66 2.49 6.62
N PRO A 717 33.45 2.36 6.08
CA PRO A 717 33.26 1.68 4.81
C PRO A 717 34.03 2.40 3.68
N PRO A 718 34.41 1.68 2.62
CA PRO A 718 35.11 2.28 1.48
C PRO A 718 34.24 3.38 0.85
N ALA A 719 34.90 4.42 0.33
CA ALA A 719 34.24 5.51 -0.36
C ALA A 719 33.41 5.01 -1.57
N PRO A 720 32.34 5.73 -1.96
CA PRO A 720 31.53 5.37 -3.13
C PRO A 720 32.41 5.21 -4.38
N ALA A 721 32.10 4.19 -5.21
CA ALA A 721 32.86 3.90 -6.44
C ALA A 721 32.70 4.96 -7.54
N VAL A 722 31.81 5.93 -7.36
CA VAL A 722 31.48 7.01 -8.30
C VAL A 722 31.50 8.33 -7.55
N SER A 723 32.26 9.31 -8.05
CA SER A 723 32.26 10.67 -7.49
C SER A 723 30.92 11.35 -7.72
N LEU A 724 30.44 12.11 -6.72
CA LEU A 724 29.20 12.86 -6.86
C LEU A 724 29.31 13.97 -7.93
N ALA A 725 30.52 14.50 -8.17
CA ALA A 725 30.77 15.44 -9.25
C ALA A 725 30.61 14.81 -10.65
N ASP A 726 31.05 13.57 -10.82
CA ASP A 726 30.84 12.81 -12.05
C ASP A 726 29.37 12.46 -12.25
N TRP A 727 28.67 12.16 -11.14
CA TRP A 727 27.22 11.97 -11.15
C TRP A 727 26.47 13.23 -11.58
N HIS A 728 26.83 14.41 -11.05
CA HIS A 728 26.26 15.68 -11.48
C HIS A 728 26.40 15.92 -12.99
N ARG A 729 27.61 15.70 -13.52
CA ARG A 729 27.89 15.85 -14.96
C ARG A 729 27.07 14.88 -15.81
N ALA A 730 27.03 13.59 -15.45
CA ALA A 730 26.32 12.60 -16.23
C ALA A 730 24.80 12.72 -16.13
N ALA A 731 24.27 12.98 -14.93
CA ALA A 731 22.84 13.17 -14.72
C ALA A 731 22.32 14.40 -15.49
N SER A 732 23.08 15.51 -15.46
CA SER A 732 22.72 16.71 -16.22
C SER A 732 22.83 16.47 -17.73
N ALA A 733 23.90 15.83 -18.22
CA ALA A 733 24.05 15.52 -19.64
C ALA A 733 22.95 14.58 -20.16
N ALA A 734 22.56 13.57 -19.37
CA ALA A 734 21.46 12.67 -19.69
C ALA A 734 20.11 13.39 -19.72
N ALA A 735 19.87 14.29 -18.76
CA ALA A 735 18.64 15.09 -18.71
C ALA A 735 18.54 16.06 -19.90
N LEU A 736 19.63 16.77 -20.23
CA LEU A 736 19.73 17.64 -21.41
C LEU A 736 19.47 16.91 -22.73
N ALA A 737 19.87 15.64 -22.83
CA ALA A 737 19.62 14.81 -24.00
C ALA A 737 18.18 14.32 -24.12
N ALA A 738 17.45 14.21 -22.99
CA ALA A 738 16.06 13.76 -22.95
C ALA A 738 15.06 14.91 -23.14
N ASP A 739 15.27 16.04 -22.47
CA ASP A 739 14.48 17.27 -22.63
C ASP A 739 15.33 18.50 -22.28
N PRO A 740 15.72 19.33 -23.26
CA PRO A 740 16.59 20.48 -23.03
C PRO A 740 15.84 21.74 -22.54
N ALA A 741 14.49 21.77 -22.56
CA ALA A 741 13.71 22.97 -22.28
C ALA A 741 13.90 23.55 -20.85
N PRO A 742 14.07 22.74 -19.79
CA PRO A 742 14.38 23.24 -18.44
C PRO A 742 15.81 23.77 -18.25
N TRP A 743 16.70 23.58 -19.23
CA TRP A 743 18.16 23.62 -19.05
C TRP A 743 18.91 24.57 -20.00
N LEU A 744 18.26 25.04 -21.08
CA LEU A 744 18.83 26.02 -22.01
C LEU A 744 18.47 27.46 -21.60
N PRO A 745 19.35 28.45 -21.89
CA PRO A 745 18.92 29.84 -21.84
C PRO A 745 17.90 30.10 -22.96
N LEU A 746 16.68 30.47 -22.59
CA LEU A 746 15.77 31.13 -23.54
C LEU A 746 16.38 32.49 -23.93
N PRO A 747 16.26 32.91 -25.22
CA PRO A 747 16.92 34.09 -25.77
C PRO A 747 16.53 35.41 -25.10
#